data_AF-A0A5D8LZT7-F1
#
_entry.id   AF-A0A5D8LZT7-F1
#
_cell.length_a   1.000
_cell.length_b   1.000
_cell.length_c   1.000
_cell.angle_alpha   90.00
_cell.angle_beta   90.00
_cell.angle_gamma   90.00
#
_symmetry.space_group_name_H-M   'P 1'
#
loop_
_entity.id
_entity.type
_entity.pdbx_description
1 polymer ?
#
loop_
_entity_poly.entity_id
_entity_poly.type
_entity_poly.pdbx_seq_one_letter_code
_entity_poly.pdbx_strand_id
1 'polypeptide(L)'
;MTDITANVVVSMPSQLFTMARSFKAVANGKIYIGKIDTDPVNPENQIQVYVENEDGSHVPVAQPIVINAAGYPVYNGQIAKFVTVQGHSMAVYDAYGAQQFYFPNVLKYDPDQFKQKVLSNDMLNMSPLYFGAKGDGISDDTEAFVALEMDIKNRVIDLSGRAFFVTKSFIGNSYINGSFIRDGSKRIAIGDLKLRDKREPLIFSGMPKVYNTRHTLRRTEGAGGLYAVIQGCCYDEINDKIFTLSSTTAYGYCINAFDVTNSGELGRYDRTRSTELGHQGLGLHHNPDGAVVLWTSKPYGTDAANQCISMENILSYTGTTNGVSEGFITWKLFPYDGMSASSTPTVSSCENYLLAKKISSDGITCTVRVFDIVSMWNNRAHKTDYSDDYLVEFSYQKPSQEAFTQSIACDGAYIYILESHTYVGMTNYIYVFDLTGRFIERVDISTVGDDEAKSDSTGTPVYKEPESLTVIRTESGYVLTLGICTYKGVAENGKNVYLFDIGRSGSVVQSKASRSVSSNTGLHSSGSPEFKYGVREYNDTFHWIVWPTRKGIQTNRDNPILFLDGGITGGMQLASNGTEGMSNSWVSRHQSDTAEGPRAIMYKSRSGVVSTDNFGALQTGDVLGTHVWAGDTGSKAVQCAHIKCVTRGNPSGDNIPVAFYFGTMGESDGLRDRWVLTELGHFRPSGSNLYDIGTQSNTVRNLYINNSPIVTSDRNYKQDEASLSDAELRVGMAIYPLIKKFRMKDAVKEKGLSAREHIGVIAQDIQSIFESEGLDAFSYGVLCYEEWDDEYEKVYATRNVTRKILIDEESGQYDEITEEEEYETGEVRLIMESGRKLSVRYDELMFLAMSALYHHHEQDIANITSKINNLEKLLKLTLNG
;
A
#
# COMPACT_ATOMS: atom_id res chain seq x y z
N MET A 1 56.59 15.32 -23.35
CA MET A 1 55.74 14.33 -22.65
C MET A 1 54.37 14.42 -23.29
N THR A 2 53.83 13.31 -23.78
CA THR A 2 52.49 13.27 -24.40
C THR A 2 51.44 13.57 -23.33
N ASP A 3 50.59 14.58 -23.57
CA ASP A 3 49.43 14.85 -22.72
C ASP A 3 48.53 13.62 -22.65
N ILE A 4 48.31 13.12 -21.42
CA ILE A 4 47.40 12.01 -21.16
C ILE A 4 46.06 12.62 -20.71
N THR A 5 45.00 12.40 -21.48
CA THR A 5 43.63 12.77 -21.10
C THR A 5 42.96 11.56 -20.43
N ALA A 6 43.01 11.47 -19.11
CA ALA A 6 42.35 10.39 -18.36
C ALA A 6 40.87 10.73 -18.13
N ASN A 7 39.96 9.81 -18.47
CA ASN A 7 38.51 10.09 -18.50
C ASN A 7 37.67 9.12 -17.64
N VAL A 8 38.27 8.10 -17.01
CA VAL A 8 37.53 7.06 -16.28
C VAL A 8 38.18 6.77 -14.93
N VAL A 9 37.46 7.05 -13.84
CA VAL A 9 37.89 6.78 -12.45
C VAL A 9 37.76 5.29 -12.14
N VAL A 10 38.78 4.72 -11.49
CA VAL A 10 38.74 3.36 -10.95
C VAL A 10 38.06 3.41 -9.58
N SER A 11 36.74 3.22 -9.59
CA SER A 11 35.91 3.15 -8.39
C SER A 11 34.92 1.99 -8.46
N MET A 12 34.49 1.51 -7.30
CA MET A 12 33.40 0.55 -7.21
C MET A 12 32.10 1.19 -7.73
N PRO A 13 31.29 0.51 -8.58
CA PRO A 13 30.01 1.05 -9.05
C PRO A 13 28.98 1.34 -7.94
N SER A 14 29.14 0.71 -6.77
CA SER A 14 28.48 1.08 -5.52
C SER A 14 29.44 1.88 -4.63
N GLN A 15 28.98 2.92 -3.93
CA GLN A 15 29.84 3.68 -3.02
C GLN A 15 30.51 2.74 -1.98
N LEU A 16 31.85 2.56 -2.09
CA LEU A 16 32.77 1.73 -1.27
C LEU A 16 33.01 0.27 -1.74
N PHE A 17 34.27 -0.19 -1.64
CA PHE A 17 34.65 -1.60 -1.84
C PHE A 17 34.31 -2.42 -0.58
N THR A 18 33.14 -3.05 -0.58
CA THR A 18 32.64 -3.92 0.51
C THR A 18 32.65 -5.40 0.12
N MET A 19 32.53 -6.34 1.06
CA MET A 19 32.47 -7.76 0.73
C MET A 19 31.13 -8.12 0.07
N ALA A 20 31.13 -9.08 -0.86
CA ALA A 20 29.95 -9.45 -1.64
C ALA A 20 28.77 -9.99 -0.80
N ARG A 21 29.04 -10.47 0.43
CA ARG A 21 28.04 -11.09 1.32
C ARG A 21 27.89 -10.36 2.66
N SER A 22 28.56 -9.22 2.86
CA SER A 22 28.44 -8.43 4.10
C SER A 22 28.90 -6.99 3.89
N PHE A 23 28.29 -6.02 4.55
CA PHE A 23 28.66 -4.59 4.50
C PHE A 23 30.03 -4.25 5.14
N LYS A 24 30.95 -5.20 5.26
CA LYS A 24 32.32 -5.01 5.75
C LYS A 24 33.23 -4.59 4.60
N ALA A 25 34.22 -3.75 4.85
CA ALA A 25 35.24 -3.38 3.86
C ALA A 25 35.99 -4.63 3.35
N VAL A 26 36.39 -4.63 2.07
CA VAL A 26 37.36 -5.61 1.54
C VAL A 26 38.78 -5.24 2.00
N ALA A 27 38.99 -5.24 3.31
CA ALA A 27 40.24 -4.84 3.93
C ALA A 27 41.41 -5.69 3.41
N ASN A 28 42.50 -5.03 3.00
CA ASN A 28 43.68 -5.66 2.39
C ASN A 28 43.39 -6.45 1.10
N GLY A 29 42.28 -6.13 0.43
CA GLY A 29 41.93 -6.68 -0.87
C GLY A 29 42.78 -6.12 -2.02
N LYS A 30 42.58 -6.71 -3.20
CA LYS A 30 43.29 -6.39 -4.44
C LYS A 30 42.30 -6.06 -5.55
N ILE A 31 42.58 -5.02 -6.32
CA ILE A 31 41.83 -4.62 -7.52
C ILE A 31 42.72 -4.82 -8.74
N TYR A 32 42.18 -5.48 -9.76
CA TYR A 32 42.78 -5.68 -11.07
C TYR A 32 41.92 -5.03 -12.15
N ILE A 33 42.57 -4.42 -13.13
CA ILE A 33 41.99 -3.59 -14.19
C ILE A 33 42.53 -4.05 -15.55
N GLY A 34 41.63 -4.38 -16.48
CA GLY A 34 42.00 -4.98 -17.76
C GLY A 34 41.16 -4.51 -18.93
N LYS A 35 41.41 -5.12 -20.09
CA LYS A 35 40.63 -4.87 -21.32
C LYS A 35 39.19 -5.30 -21.09
N ILE A 36 38.25 -4.53 -21.65
CA ILE A 36 36.82 -4.83 -21.58
C ILE A 36 36.55 -6.29 -22.01
N ASP A 37 35.65 -6.94 -21.27
CA ASP A 37 35.18 -8.31 -21.44
C ASP A 37 36.29 -9.39 -21.31
N THR A 38 37.43 -9.05 -20.70
CA THR A 38 38.52 -9.99 -20.40
C THR A 38 38.79 -10.11 -18.89
N ASP A 39 39.45 -11.20 -18.48
CA ASP A 39 39.89 -11.41 -17.09
C ASP A 39 41.15 -10.56 -16.79
N PRO A 40 41.08 -9.54 -15.92
CA PRO A 40 42.19 -8.64 -15.62
C PRO A 40 43.23 -9.24 -14.67
N VAL A 41 42.99 -10.44 -14.10
CA VAL A 41 44.01 -11.13 -13.29
C VAL A 41 45.14 -11.65 -14.17
N ASN A 42 44.85 -12.00 -15.43
CA ASN A 42 45.87 -12.32 -16.42
C ASN A 42 46.67 -11.05 -16.82
N PRO A 43 48.00 -11.00 -16.61
CA PRO A 43 48.82 -9.85 -16.97
C PRO A 43 48.70 -9.39 -18.43
N GLU A 44 48.44 -10.28 -19.39
CA GLU A 44 48.27 -9.92 -20.81
C GLU A 44 47.00 -9.09 -21.10
N ASN A 45 46.04 -9.18 -20.19
CA ASN A 45 44.77 -8.47 -20.27
C ASN A 45 44.80 -7.14 -19.51
N GLN A 46 45.81 -6.90 -18.66
CA GLN A 46 45.90 -5.69 -17.86
C GLN A 46 46.15 -4.45 -18.72
N ILE A 47 45.54 -3.33 -18.33
CA ILE A 47 45.78 -2.03 -18.93
C ILE A 47 46.51 -1.11 -17.96
N GLN A 48 47.13 -0.05 -18.45
CA GLN A 48 47.85 0.89 -17.60
C GLN A 48 46.88 1.68 -16.70
N VAL A 49 47.17 1.72 -15.40
CA VAL A 49 46.47 2.54 -14.40
C VAL A 49 47.37 3.68 -13.95
N TYR A 50 46.78 4.83 -13.65
CA TYR A 50 47.48 6.01 -13.15
C TYR A 50 46.89 6.47 -11.81
N VAL A 51 47.70 7.07 -10.96
CA VAL A 51 47.24 7.89 -9.83
C VAL A 51 47.17 9.34 -10.28
N GLU A 52 46.05 10.00 -10.01
CA GLU A 52 45.85 11.43 -10.23
C GLU A 52 46.16 12.17 -8.92
N ASN A 53 47.16 13.06 -8.96
CA ASN A 53 47.54 13.90 -7.83
C ASN A 53 46.63 15.14 -7.74
N GLU A 54 46.67 15.86 -6.60
CA GLU A 54 45.89 17.09 -6.38
C GLU A 54 46.18 18.20 -7.40
N ASP A 55 47.38 18.20 -7.99
CA ASP A 55 47.79 19.13 -9.05
C ASP A 55 47.33 18.71 -10.47
N GLY A 56 46.59 17.60 -10.58
CA GLY A 56 46.09 17.03 -11.84
C GLY A 56 47.13 16.22 -12.62
N SER A 57 48.34 16.03 -12.10
CA SER A 57 49.37 15.19 -12.73
C SER A 57 49.06 13.69 -12.57
N HIS A 58 49.50 12.88 -13.54
CA HIS A 58 49.24 11.45 -13.59
C HIS A 58 50.53 10.62 -13.45
N VAL A 59 50.57 9.71 -12.48
CA VAL A 59 51.72 8.81 -12.23
C VAL A 59 51.32 7.37 -12.54
N PRO A 60 52.02 6.63 -13.42
CA PRO A 60 51.68 5.24 -13.71
C PRO A 60 51.93 4.35 -12.49
N VAL A 61 50.99 3.44 -12.21
CA VAL A 61 51.05 2.52 -11.06
C VAL A 61 50.92 1.07 -11.51
N ALA A 62 51.67 0.19 -10.85
CA ALA A 62 51.61 -1.24 -11.07
C ALA A 62 50.38 -1.85 -10.40
N GLN A 63 49.81 -2.87 -11.04
CA GLN A 63 48.68 -3.63 -10.50
C GLN A 63 49.19 -4.88 -9.78
N PRO A 64 48.48 -5.42 -8.76
CA PRO A 64 47.17 -4.99 -8.26
C PRO A 64 47.19 -3.72 -7.41
N ILE A 65 46.09 -2.98 -7.44
CA ILE A 65 45.85 -1.86 -6.53
C ILE A 65 45.38 -2.42 -5.18
N VAL A 66 45.93 -1.90 -4.07
CA VAL A 66 45.66 -2.40 -2.72
C VAL A 66 44.52 -1.62 -2.07
N ILE A 67 43.65 -2.31 -1.33
CA ILE A 67 42.57 -1.72 -0.54
C ILE A 67 43.01 -1.66 0.94
N ASN A 68 42.93 -0.49 1.59
CA ASN A 68 43.26 -0.36 3.00
C ASN A 68 42.18 -0.97 3.93
N ALA A 69 42.44 -0.98 5.24
CA ALA A 69 41.52 -1.54 6.24
C ALA A 69 40.13 -0.87 6.26
N ALA A 70 40.01 0.36 5.76
CA ALA A 70 38.76 1.12 5.68
C ALA A 70 38.01 0.95 4.34
N GLY A 71 38.52 0.14 3.41
CA GLY A 71 37.84 -0.14 2.13
C GLY A 71 38.17 0.83 0.99
N TYR A 72 39.25 1.61 1.11
CA TYR A 72 39.68 2.57 0.10
C TYR A 72 40.91 2.06 -0.69
N PRO A 73 40.96 2.26 -2.02
CA PRO A 73 42.18 2.08 -2.80
C PRO A 73 43.30 3.00 -2.30
N VAL A 74 44.50 2.44 -2.13
CA VAL A 74 45.66 3.19 -1.64
C VAL A 74 46.88 3.04 -2.55
N TYR A 75 47.66 4.11 -2.62
CA TYR A 75 49.00 4.14 -3.20
C TYR A 75 50.00 4.52 -2.11
N ASN A 76 51.04 3.70 -1.90
CA ASN A 76 52.01 3.86 -0.80
C ASN A 76 51.38 4.03 0.60
N GLY A 77 50.21 3.40 0.84
CA GLY A 77 49.49 3.45 2.12
C GLY A 77 48.59 4.67 2.33
N GLN A 78 48.58 5.63 1.41
CA GLN A 78 47.65 6.78 1.43
C GLN A 78 46.52 6.57 0.43
N ILE A 79 45.32 7.09 0.76
CA ILE A 79 44.17 7.06 -0.15
C ILE A 79 44.50 7.88 -1.39
N ALA A 80 44.34 7.28 -2.57
CA ALA A 80 44.68 7.90 -3.83
C ALA A 80 43.56 7.71 -4.86
N LYS A 81 43.42 8.66 -5.78
CA LYS A 81 42.48 8.58 -6.91
C LYS A 81 43.17 7.84 -8.05
N PHE A 82 42.63 6.69 -8.44
CA PHE A 82 43.12 5.90 -9.58
C PHE A 82 42.27 6.15 -10.81
N VAL A 83 42.91 6.30 -11.96
CA VAL A 83 42.25 6.59 -13.24
C VAL A 83 42.84 5.78 -14.39
N THR A 84 42.06 5.62 -15.44
CA THR A 84 42.44 4.99 -16.70
C THR A 84 42.09 5.89 -17.88
N VAL A 85 42.75 5.67 -19.01
CA VAL A 85 42.53 6.44 -20.25
C VAL A 85 41.37 5.90 -21.10
N GLN A 86 40.86 4.71 -20.77
CA GLN A 86 39.84 4.01 -21.53
C GLN A 86 38.95 3.14 -20.62
N GLY A 87 37.77 2.75 -21.10
CA GLY A 87 36.91 1.80 -20.40
C GLY A 87 37.61 0.46 -20.17
N HIS A 88 37.25 -0.23 -19.07
CA HIS A 88 38.00 -1.38 -18.58
C HIS A 88 37.10 -2.43 -17.92
N SER A 89 37.63 -3.67 -17.83
CA SER A 89 37.13 -4.69 -16.91
C SER A 89 37.77 -4.51 -15.54
N MET A 90 37.11 -4.96 -14.48
CA MET A 90 37.62 -4.86 -13.11
C MET A 90 37.33 -6.14 -12.31
N ALA A 91 38.31 -6.66 -11.58
CA ALA A 91 38.13 -7.75 -10.62
C ALA A 91 38.61 -7.33 -9.23
N VAL A 92 37.82 -7.64 -8.20
CA VAL A 92 38.10 -7.31 -6.80
C VAL A 92 38.21 -8.60 -6.00
N TYR A 93 39.34 -8.79 -5.34
CA TYR A 93 39.64 -9.94 -4.48
C TYR A 93 39.82 -9.50 -3.04
N ASP A 94 39.45 -10.34 -2.09
CA ASP A 94 39.78 -10.13 -0.68
C ASP A 94 41.23 -10.54 -0.34
N ALA A 95 41.61 -10.32 0.92
CA ALA A 95 42.94 -10.67 1.43
C ALA A 95 43.26 -12.18 1.38
N TYR A 96 42.24 -13.03 1.27
CA TYR A 96 42.38 -14.50 1.19
C TYR A 96 42.38 -15.00 -0.25
N GLY A 97 42.27 -14.11 -1.24
CA GLY A 97 42.27 -14.45 -2.66
C GLY A 97 40.92 -14.95 -3.17
N ALA A 98 39.83 -14.76 -2.43
CA ALA A 98 38.48 -15.03 -2.95
C ALA A 98 37.96 -13.82 -3.73
N GLN A 99 37.42 -14.08 -4.92
CA GLN A 99 36.83 -13.05 -5.77
C GLN A 99 35.54 -12.53 -5.13
N GLN A 100 35.51 -11.24 -4.83
CA GLN A 100 34.32 -10.55 -4.32
C GLN A 100 33.46 -10.05 -5.48
N PHE A 101 34.07 -9.38 -6.46
CA PHE A 101 33.34 -8.85 -7.61
C PHE A 101 34.14 -8.97 -8.90
N TYR A 102 33.40 -9.10 -10.00
CA TYR A 102 33.94 -9.00 -11.35
C TYR A 102 33.00 -8.19 -12.24
N PHE A 103 33.57 -7.21 -12.92
CA PHE A 103 32.90 -6.34 -13.87
C PHE A 103 33.54 -6.55 -15.23
N PRO A 104 32.86 -7.20 -16.18
CA PRO A 104 33.40 -7.38 -17.53
C PRO A 104 33.57 -6.03 -18.24
N ASN A 105 32.72 -5.05 -17.95
CA ASN A 105 32.86 -3.68 -18.45
C ASN A 105 32.29 -2.69 -17.42
N VAL A 106 33.15 -1.90 -16.77
CA VAL A 106 32.73 -0.95 -15.71
C VAL A 106 31.80 0.15 -16.26
N LEU A 107 31.93 0.53 -17.54
CA LEU A 107 31.07 1.56 -18.15
C LEU A 107 29.60 1.14 -18.29
N LYS A 108 29.26 -0.16 -18.17
CA LYS A 108 27.86 -0.62 -18.16
C LYS A 108 27.12 -0.29 -16.87
N TYR A 109 27.85 0.11 -15.83
CA TYR A 109 27.34 0.32 -14.47
C TYR A 109 27.44 1.79 -14.03
N ASP A 110 27.82 2.69 -14.94
CA ASP A 110 27.90 4.12 -14.72
C ASP A 110 26.48 4.75 -14.65
N PRO A 111 26.13 5.53 -13.61
CA PRO A 111 24.88 6.29 -13.57
C PRO A 111 24.63 7.17 -14.80
N ASP A 112 25.69 7.65 -15.47
CA ASP A 112 25.56 8.44 -16.69
C ASP A 112 25.04 7.64 -17.89
N GLN A 113 25.12 6.30 -17.89
CA GLN A 113 24.42 5.47 -18.88
C GLN A 113 22.90 5.44 -18.68
N PHE A 114 22.41 5.58 -17.46
CA PHE A 114 20.96 5.72 -17.24
C PHE A 114 20.47 7.03 -17.86
N LYS A 115 21.24 8.11 -17.66
CA LYS A 115 20.96 9.42 -18.28
C LYS A 115 21.12 9.37 -19.80
N GLN A 116 22.13 8.70 -20.34
CA GLN A 116 22.32 8.52 -21.79
C GLN A 116 21.32 7.55 -22.43
N LYS A 117 20.82 6.51 -21.76
CA LYS A 117 19.75 5.64 -22.28
C LYS A 117 18.39 6.31 -22.28
N VAL A 118 18.14 7.19 -21.30
CA VAL A 118 16.93 8.02 -21.25
C VAL A 118 17.00 9.16 -22.28
N LEU A 119 18.20 9.67 -22.60
CA LEU A 119 18.42 10.73 -23.61
C LEU A 119 18.73 10.21 -25.02
N SER A 120 19.12 8.95 -25.18
CA SER A 120 19.16 8.28 -26.47
C SER A 120 17.72 7.97 -26.88
N ASN A 121 17.32 8.40 -28.07
CA ASN A 121 15.99 8.20 -28.64
C ASN A 121 15.46 6.76 -28.58
N ASP A 122 16.26 5.74 -28.29
CA ASP A 122 15.84 4.33 -28.26
C ASP A 122 14.69 4.03 -27.28
N MET A 123 14.64 4.60 -26.06
CA MET A 123 13.51 4.36 -25.15
C MET A 123 12.26 5.18 -25.48
N LEU A 124 12.44 6.37 -26.06
CA LEU A 124 11.33 7.21 -26.55
C LEU A 124 10.68 6.59 -27.80
N ASN A 125 11.49 6.00 -28.69
CA ASN A 125 11.04 5.37 -29.93
C ASN A 125 10.34 4.02 -29.68
N MET A 126 10.56 3.35 -28.54
CA MET A 126 9.89 2.08 -28.23
C MET A 126 8.48 2.25 -27.65
N SER A 127 8.04 3.46 -27.29
CA SER A 127 6.73 3.66 -26.68
C SER A 127 5.61 3.73 -27.74
N PRO A 128 4.46 3.05 -27.55
CA PRO A 128 3.29 3.23 -28.42
C PRO A 128 2.82 4.69 -28.53
N LEU A 129 3.05 5.50 -27.49
CA LEU A 129 2.69 6.92 -27.47
C LEU A 129 3.45 7.73 -28.55
N TYR A 130 4.66 7.32 -28.88
CA TYR A 130 5.45 7.93 -29.96
C TYR A 130 4.78 7.75 -31.33
N PHE A 131 4.16 6.60 -31.54
CA PHE A 131 3.41 6.28 -32.76
C PHE A 131 1.98 6.84 -32.75
N GLY A 132 1.65 7.71 -31.78
CA GLY A 132 0.37 8.43 -31.71
C GLY A 132 -0.70 7.77 -30.86
N ALA A 133 -0.39 6.66 -30.16
CA ALA A 133 -1.33 6.04 -29.23
C ALA A 133 -1.70 6.99 -28.08
N LYS A 134 -2.93 6.90 -27.60
CA LYS A 134 -3.45 7.64 -26.43
C LYS A 134 -3.28 6.84 -25.16
N GLY A 135 -3.53 5.52 -25.20
CA GLY A 135 -3.42 4.66 -24.02
C GLY A 135 -4.40 5.04 -22.91
N ASP A 136 -5.62 5.42 -23.29
CA ASP A 136 -6.74 5.75 -22.39
C ASP A 136 -7.77 4.60 -22.28
N GLY A 137 -7.56 3.50 -23.01
CA GLY A 137 -8.45 2.34 -23.10
C GLY A 137 -9.77 2.61 -23.81
N ILE A 138 -9.91 3.76 -24.48
CA ILE A 138 -11.15 4.20 -25.14
C ILE A 138 -10.89 4.57 -26.60
N SER A 139 -9.84 5.34 -26.86
CA SER A 139 -9.44 5.79 -28.18
C SER A 139 -8.83 4.63 -28.96
N ASP A 140 -9.17 4.51 -30.25
CA ASP A 140 -8.60 3.47 -31.11
C ASP A 140 -7.12 3.72 -31.38
N ASP A 141 -6.29 2.91 -30.72
CA ASP A 141 -4.84 2.92 -30.78
C ASP A 141 -4.30 1.96 -31.85
N THR A 142 -5.16 1.28 -32.62
CA THR A 142 -4.76 0.24 -33.58
C THR A 142 -3.69 0.71 -34.54
N GLU A 143 -3.87 1.86 -35.20
CA GLU A 143 -2.91 2.35 -36.20
C GLU A 143 -1.54 2.69 -35.59
N ALA A 144 -1.51 3.12 -34.33
CA ALA A 144 -0.26 3.40 -33.63
C ALA A 144 0.53 2.10 -33.39
N PHE A 145 -0.13 1.01 -33.00
CA PHE A 145 0.52 -0.29 -32.85
C PHE A 145 0.88 -0.93 -34.19
N VAL A 146 0.12 -0.68 -35.26
CA VAL A 146 0.51 -1.08 -36.63
C VAL A 146 1.81 -0.40 -37.03
N ALA A 147 1.92 0.92 -36.82
CA ALA A 147 3.13 1.66 -37.12
C ALA A 147 4.32 1.22 -36.25
N LEU A 148 4.07 0.99 -34.95
CA LEU A 148 5.07 0.49 -34.02
C LEU A 148 5.63 -0.86 -34.46
N GLU A 149 4.77 -1.84 -34.78
CA GLU A 149 5.23 -3.17 -35.21
C GLU A 149 5.87 -3.16 -36.61
N MET A 150 5.63 -2.14 -37.43
CA MET A 150 6.36 -1.96 -38.70
C MET A 150 7.81 -1.54 -38.46
N ASP A 151 8.04 -0.65 -37.49
CA ASP A 151 9.36 -0.09 -37.19
C ASP A 151 10.17 -0.99 -36.23
N ILE A 152 9.50 -1.57 -35.24
CA ILE A 152 10.12 -2.31 -34.14
C ILE A 152 9.50 -3.69 -34.06
N LYS A 153 10.32 -4.75 -34.12
CA LYS A 153 9.89 -6.15 -34.02
C LYS A 153 10.80 -6.96 -33.10
N ASN A 154 10.24 -8.02 -32.52
CA ASN A 154 10.90 -8.96 -31.61
C ASN A 154 11.55 -8.26 -30.41
N ARG A 155 10.92 -7.17 -29.93
CA ARG A 155 11.35 -6.43 -28.73
C ARG A 155 10.33 -6.60 -27.62
N VAL A 156 10.78 -6.33 -26.40
CA VAL A 156 9.91 -6.17 -25.23
C VAL A 156 9.54 -4.69 -25.13
N ILE A 157 8.24 -4.39 -25.15
CA ILE A 157 7.69 -3.04 -25.12
C ILE A 157 6.90 -2.87 -23.82
N ASP A 158 7.29 -1.86 -23.04
CA ASP A 158 6.61 -1.50 -21.79
C ASP A 158 5.45 -0.54 -22.10
N LEU A 159 4.23 -0.96 -21.77
CA LEU A 159 2.99 -0.21 -21.95
C LEU A 159 2.76 0.86 -20.85
N SER A 160 3.67 0.96 -19.87
CA SER A 160 3.71 1.99 -18.82
C SER A 160 2.44 2.05 -17.94
N GLY A 161 1.87 0.89 -17.65
CA GLY A 161 0.65 0.71 -16.85
C GLY A 161 -0.64 1.17 -17.54
N ARG A 162 -0.61 1.45 -18.85
CA ARG A 162 -1.76 1.97 -19.61
C ARG A 162 -2.57 0.86 -20.26
N ALA A 163 -3.83 1.20 -20.55
CA ALA A 163 -4.73 0.38 -21.36
C ALA A 163 -4.85 0.97 -22.76
N PHE A 164 -4.79 0.14 -23.79
CA PHE A 164 -4.84 0.55 -25.19
C PHE A 164 -6.01 -0.17 -25.86
N PHE A 165 -6.93 0.59 -26.44
CA PHE A 165 -8.02 -0.02 -27.19
C PHE A 165 -7.55 -0.30 -28.61
N VAL A 166 -7.72 -1.55 -29.05
CA VAL A 166 -7.24 -2.03 -30.35
C VAL A 166 -8.30 -2.91 -31.01
N THR A 167 -8.27 -3.01 -32.33
CA THR A 167 -9.24 -3.78 -33.11
C THR A 167 -8.70 -5.12 -33.63
N LYS A 168 -7.39 -5.37 -33.48
CA LYS A 168 -6.70 -6.61 -33.88
C LYS A 168 -5.55 -6.95 -32.93
N SER A 169 -5.03 -8.18 -33.01
CA SER A 169 -3.93 -8.63 -32.16
C SER A 169 -2.59 -8.12 -32.69
N PHE A 170 -1.69 -7.82 -31.76
CA PHE A 170 -0.32 -7.40 -32.02
C PHE A 170 0.64 -8.45 -31.47
N ILE A 171 1.41 -9.08 -32.36
CA ILE A 171 2.27 -10.24 -32.07
C ILE A 171 3.71 -10.04 -32.53
N GLY A 172 4.00 -8.90 -33.15
CA GLY A 172 5.35 -8.53 -33.61
C GLY A 172 6.28 -8.18 -32.46
N ASN A 173 5.76 -7.85 -31.27
CA ASN A 173 6.53 -7.59 -30.05
C ASN A 173 5.91 -8.25 -28.82
N SER A 174 6.68 -8.34 -27.74
CA SER A 174 6.20 -8.73 -26.42
C SER A 174 5.79 -7.49 -25.62
N TYR A 175 4.51 -7.34 -25.31
CA TYR A 175 3.99 -6.19 -24.57
C TYR A 175 3.83 -6.52 -23.09
N ILE A 176 4.40 -5.71 -22.20
CA ILE A 176 4.37 -5.90 -20.74
C ILE A 176 3.85 -4.65 -20.04
N ASN A 177 3.41 -4.80 -18.78
CA ASN A 177 3.04 -3.68 -17.89
C ASN A 177 1.97 -2.76 -18.52
N GLY A 178 0.82 -3.34 -18.88
CA GLY A 178 -0.32 -2.65 -19.45
C GLY A 178 -1.24 -3.65 -20.15
N SER A 179 -2.30 -3.17 -20.80
CA SER A 179 -3.31 -4.04 -21.40
C SER A 179 -3.81 -3.57 -22.77
N PHE A 180 -4.26 -4.53 -23.56
CA PHE A 180 -5.05 -4.33 -24.77
C PHE A 180 -6.51 -4.62 -24.49
N ILE A 181 -7.41 -3.76 -24.99
CA ILE A 181 -8.86 -3.90 -24.87
C ILE A 181 -9.46 -3.99 -26.28
N ARG A 182 -10.43 -4.89 -26.52
CA ARG A 182 -11.13 -5.03 -27.83
C ARG A 182 -12.54 -4.46 -27.83
N ASP A 183 -13.04 -4.14 -29.02
CA ASP A 183 -14.42 -3.68 -29.25
C ASP A 183 -15.41 -4.84 -29.39
N GLY A 184 -16.68 -4.57 -29.07
CA GLY A 184 -17.82 -5.40 -29.52
C GLY A 184 -18.47 -6.30 -28.47
N SER A 185 -17.86 -6.49 -27.32
CA SER A 185 -18.50 -7.07 -26.13
C SER A 185 -19.00 -5.96 -25.22
N LYS A 186 -20.13 -6.16 -24.53
CA LYS A 186 -20.55 -5.31 -23.39
C LYS A 186 -19.30 -4.85 -22.66
N ARG A 187 -19.02 -3.53 -22.65
CA ARG A 187 -17.92 -2.98 -21.84
C ARG A 187 -17.93 -3.75 -20.53
N ILE A 188 -16.80 -4.33 -20.11
CA ILE A 188 -16.60 -4.64 -18.70
C ILE A 188 -16.93 -3.30 -18.05
N ALA A 189 -18.15 -3.18 -17.52
CA ALA A 189 -18.73 -1.86 -17.36
C ALA A 189 -17.90 -1.21 -16.27
N ILE A 190 -16.99 -0.32 -16.65
CA ILE A 190 -16.22 0.46 -15.70
C ILE A 190 -17.20 1.23 -14.78
N GLY A 191 -18.45 1.44 -15.24
CA GLY A 191 -19.57 1.93 -14.44
C GLY A 191 -20.16 0.94 -13.40
N ASP A 192 -20.14 -0.37 -13.63
CA ASP A 192 -20.47 -1.38 -12.61
C ASP A 192 -19.28 -1.67 -11.68
N LEU A 193 -18.06 -1.41 -12.16
CA LEU A 193 -16.89 -1.27 -11.31
C LEU A 193 -17.04 -0.07 -10.36
N LYS A 194 -17.68 1.05 -10.68
CA LYS A 194 -17.85 2.15 -9.68
C LYS A 194 -18.63 1.78 -8.40
N LEU A 195 -19.45 0.73 -8.41
CA LEU A 195 -20.06 0.14 -7.20
C LEU A 195 -19.20 -0.98 -6.59
N ARG A 196 -18.39 -1.69 -7.40
CA ARG A 196 -17.54 -2.82 -7.02
C ARG A 196 -16.07 -2.46 -6.71
N ASP A 197 -15.61 -1.28 -7.11
CA ASP A 197 -14.30 -0.62 -6.85
C ASP A 197 -14.14 -0.29 -5.36
N LYS A 198 -15.23 -0.41 -4.59
CA LYS A 198 -15.22 -0.35 -3.13
C LYS A 198 -15.01 -1.70 -2.46
N ARG A 199 -14.96 -2.80 -3.23
CA ARG A 199 -14.72 -4.14 -2.71
C ARG A 199 -13.22 -4.40 -2.82
N GLU A 200 -12.58 -4.51 -1.67
CA GLU A 200 -11.19 -4.97 -1.57
C GLU A 200 -11.04 -6.36 -2.22
N PRO A 201 -9.86 -6.69 -2.76
CA PRO A 201 -9.55 -8.05 -3.19
C PRO A 201 -9.92 -9.06 -2.11
N LEU A 202 -10.36 -10.25 -2.51
CA LEU A 202 -10.74 -11.30 -1.57
C LEU A 202 -9.53 -11.66 -0.69
N ILE A 203 -9.70 -11.47 0.62
CA ILE A 203 -8.72 -11.88 1.62
C ILE A 203 -8.77 -13.40 1.72
N PHE A 204 -7.60 -14.02 1.80
CA PHE A 204 -7.47 -15.42 2.17
C PHE A 204 -8.09 -15.65 3.56
N SER A 205 -9.31 -16.13 3.56
CA SER A 205 -10.04 -16.57 4.75
C SER A 205 -10.25 -18.06 4.58
N GLY A 206 -10.03 -18.84 5.64
CA GLY A 206 -10.61 -20.17 5.72
C GLY A 206 -12.11 -20.11 5.38
N MET A 207 -12.67 -21.24 4.95
CA MET A 207 -14.06 -21.31 4.55
C MET A 207 -14.98 -20.78 5.68
N PRO A 208 -16.14 -20.16 5.35
CA PRO A 208 -17.06 -19.58 6.33
C PRO A 208 -17.45 -20.55 7.43
N LYS A 209 -17.90 -20.02 8.57
CA LYS A 209 -18.19 -20.75 9.82
C LYS A 209 -19.05 -22.03 9.70
N VAL A 210 -19.79 -22.26 8.62
CA VAL A 210 -20.55 -23.50 8.37
C VAL A 210 -19.70 -24.61 7.71
N TYR A 211 -18.61 -24.25 7.03
CA TYR A 211 -17.66 -25.11 6.32
C TYR A 211 -16.24 -25.06 6.92
N ASN A 212 -16.14 -24.76 8.21
CA ASN A 212 -14.87 -24.49 8.91
C ASN A 212 -14.05 -25.76 9.20
N THR A 213 -14.32 -26.85 8.47
CA THR A 213 -13.61 -28.12 8.59
C THR A 213 -12.57 -28.21 7.49
N ARG A 214 -11.34 -28.55 7.91
CA ARG A 214 -10.25 -28.88 7.01
C ARG A 214 -10.70 -30.02 6.10
N HIS A 215 -10.90 -29.75 4.81
CA HIS A 215 -11.19 -30.80 3.84
C HIS A 215 -9.88 -31.45 3.42
N THR A 216 -9.43 -32.43 4.18
CA THR A 216 -8.24 -33.21 3.83
C THR A 216 -8.62 -34.31 2.85
N LEU A 217 -8.26 -34.14 1.58
CA LEU A 217 -8.32 -35.22 0.60
C LEU A 217 -7.17 -36.20 0.84
N ARG A 218 -7.51 -37.44 1.23
CA ARG A 218 -6.55 -38.53 1.48
C ARG A 218 -6.43 -39.54 0.34
N ARG A 219 -7.26 -39.45 -0.71
CA ARG A 219 -7.38 -40.48 -1.77
C ARG A 219 -7.61 -39.89 -3.15
N THR A 220 -6.54 -39.67 -3.90
CA THR A 220 -6.58 -39.45 -5.35
C THR A 220 -5.70 -40.49 -6.03
N GLU A 221 -6.29 -41.61 -6.49
CA GLU A 221 -5.53 -42.56 -7.31
C GLU A 221 -5.29 -41.93 -8.69
N GLY A 222 -4.07 -41.51 -8.92
CA GLY A 222 -3.57 -41.22 -10.22
C GLY A 222 -2.95 -42.44 -10.89
N ALA A 223 -1.82 -42.13 -11.51
CA ALA A 223 -1.22 -42.86 -12.57
C ALA A 223 -0.78 -44.29 -12.15
N GLY A 224 -1.46 -45.37 -12.61
CA GLY A 224 -1.01 -46.75 -12.36
C GLY A 224 -1.32 -47.22 -10.93
N GLY A 225 -2.34 -46.62 -10.32
CA GLY A 225 -2.67 -46.79 -8.91
C GLY A 225 -1.68 -46.09 -7.97
N LEU A 226 -0.88 -45.13 -8.46
CA LEU A 226 -0.12 -44.18 -7.64
C LEU A 226 -1.05 -43.10 -7.10
N TYR A 227 -0.77 -42.51 -5.94
CA TYR A 227 -1.51 -41.32 -5.51
C TYR A 227 -0.99 -40.08 -6.26
N ALA A 228 -1.87 -39.31 -6.89
CA ALA A 228 -1.50 -38.15 -7.70
C ALA A 228 -1.78 -36.83 -6.99
N VAL A 229 -0.89 -35.89 -7.27
CA VAL A 229 -1.01 -34.48 -6.90
C VAL A 229 -2.22 -33.88 -7.64
N ILE A 230 -3.02 -33.10 -6.94
CA ILE A 230 -4.13 -32.35 -7.54
C ILE A 230 -3.54 -31.21 -8.35
N GLN A 231 -4.17 -30.88 -9.47
CA GLN A 231 -3.67 -29.91 -10.45
C GLN A 231 -4.69 -28.80 -10.77
N GLY A 232 -5.82 -28.81 -10.06
CA GLY A 232 -6.91 -27.88 -10.24
C GLY A 232 -8.11 -28.26 -9.40
N CYS A 233 -8.88 -27.28 -8.98
CA CYS A 233 -10.08 -27.46 -8.18
C CYS A 233 -11.11 -26.38 -8.53
N CYS A 234 -12.39 -26.74 -8.53
CA CYS A 234 -13.50 -25.78 -8.57
C CYS A 234 -14.69 -26.33 -7.76
N TYR A 235 -15.54 -25.42 -7.27
CA TYR A 235 -16.71 -25.76 -6.46
C TYR A 235 -17.98 -25.41 -7.21
N ASP A 236 -18.91 -26.36 -7.27
CA ASP A 236 -20.25 -26.22 -7.82
C ASP A 236 -21.24 -26.01 -6.67
N GLU A 237 -21.73 -24.78 -6.61
CA GLU A 237 -22.65 -24.30 -5.59
C GLU A 237 -24.09 -24.82 -5.77
N ILE A 238 -24.46 -25.27 -6.98
CA ILE A 238 -25.81 -25.73 -7.28
C ILE A 238 -25.98 -27.19 -6.85
N ASN A 239 -24.99 -28.03 -7.18
CA ASN A 239 -25.03 -29.45 -6.88
C ASN A 239 -24.25 -29.82 -5.60
N ASP A 240 -23.62 -28.85 -4.94
CA ASP A 240 -22.79 -29.01 -3.74
C ASP A 240 -21.66 -30.04 -3.93
N LYS A 241 -20.90 -29.84 -5.01
CA LYS A 241 -19.82 -30.73 -5.45
C LYS A 241 -18.48 -30.00 -5.52
N ILE A 242 -17.42 -30.65 -5.04
CA ILE A 242 -16.05 -30.22 -5.35
C ILE A 242 -15.51 -31.07 -6.50
N PHE A 243 -15.12 -30.40 -7.58
CA PHE A 243 -14.40 -31.03 -8.69
C PHE A 243 -12.91 -30.83 -8.53
N THR A 244 -12.13 -31.91 -8.70
CA THR A 244 -10.66 -31.83 -8.73
C THR A 244 -10.09 -32.46 -9.98
N LEU A 245 -9.04 -31.85 -10.51
CA LEU A 245 -8.25 -32.35 -11.64
C LEU A 245 -6.97 -33.02 -11.10
N SER A 246 -6.59 -34.17 -11.65
CA SER A 246 -5.35 -34.86 -11.26
C SER A 246 -4.79 -35.72 -12.40
N SER A 247 -3.49 -36.03 -12.35
CA SER A 247 -2.80 -36.79 -13.41
C SER A 247 -2.99 -38.31 -13.29
N THR A 248 -3.03 -39.01 -14.43
CA THR A 248 -3.06 -40.49 -14.51
C THR A 248 -2.08 -41.02 -15.58
N THR A 249 -1.72 -42.33 -15.58
CA THR A 249 -0.64 -42.88 -16.45
C THR A 249 -1.21 -43.58 -17.68
N ALA A 250 -2.47 -44.04 -17.63
CA ALA A 250 -3.02 -44.91 -18.67
C ALA A 250 -4.13 -44.24 -19.50
N TYR A 251 -4.75 -43.17 -18.98
CA TYR A 251 -5.94 -42.56 -19.59
C TYR A 251 -5.89 -41.02 -19.56
N GLY A 252 -4.69 -40.42 -19.61
CA GLY A 252 -4.53 -38.96 -19.54
C GLY A 252 -4.78 -38.42 -18.13
N TYR A 253 -5.70 -37.48 -17.98
CA TYR A 253 -6.03 -36.84 -16.70
C TYR A 253 -7.40 -37.30 -16.21
N CYS A 254 -7.72 -37.00 -14.95
CA CYS A 254 -9.03 -37.33 -14.40
C CYS A 254 -9.64 -36.22 -13.58
N ILE A 255 -10.97 -36.14 -13.66
CA ILE A 255 -11.82 -35.30 -12.83
C ILE A 255 -12.47 -36.18 -11.78
N ASN A 256 -12.39 -35.77 -10.52
CA ASN A 256 -13.10 -36.39 -9.41
C ASN A 256 -14.19 -35.42 -8.93
N ALA A 257 -15.43 -35.90 -8.79
CA ALA A 257 -16.57 -35.12 -8.32
C ALA A 257 -16.98 -35.59 -6.92
N PHE A 258 -16.54 -34.87 -5.89
CA PHE A 258 -16.79 -35.22 -4.49
C PHE A 258 -18.10 -34.62 -3.99
N ASP A 259 -18.91 -35.41 -3.29
CA ASP A 259 -19.98 -34.90 -2.42
C ASP A 259 -19.39 -34.08 -1.28
N VAL A 260 -19.97 -32.92 -0.98
CA VAL A 260 -19.74 -32.22 0.28
C VAL A 260 -20.73 -32.76 1.32
N THR A 261 -20.24 -33.29 2.44
CA THR A 261 -21.12 -33.78 3.51
C THR A 261 -21.44 -32.66 4.52
N ASN A 262 -22.51 -32.82 5.30
CA ASN A 262 -22.94 -31.86 6.34
C ASN A 262 -21.89 -31.57 7.44
N SER A 263 -20.82 -32.35 7.53
CA SER A 263 -19.68 -32.10 8.43
C SER A 263 -18.52 -31.39 7.74
N GLY A 264 -18.68 -30.96 6.49
CA GLY A 264 -17.61 -30.47 5.63
C GLY A 264 -16.49 -31.52 5.49
N GLU A 265 -16.86 -32.78 5.34
CA GLU A 265 -15.94 -33.82 4.90
C GLU A 265 -16.25 -34.16 3.44
N LEU A 266 -15.22 -34.49 2.65
CA LEU A 266 -15.44 -34.92 1.27
C LEU A 266 -15.88 -36.38 1.25
N GLY A 267 -17.08 -36.62 0.74
CA GLY A 267 -17.80 -37.88 0.76
C GLY A 267 -17.44 -38.82 -0.39
N ARG A 268 -18.44 -39.57 -0.87
CA ARG A 268 -18.32 -40.40 -2.06
C ARG A 268 -17.93 -39.51 -3.25
N TYR A 269 -17.16 -40.06 -4.18
CA TYR A 269 -16.84 -39.38 -5.43
C TYR A 269 -17.04 -40.29 -6.62
N ASP A 270 -17.43 -39.66 -7.72
CA ASP A 270 -17.41 -40.24 -9.05
C ASP A 270 -16.15 -39.75 -9.78
N ARG A 271 -15.60 -40.58 -10.66
CA ARG A 271 -14.31 -40.36 -11.32
C ARG A 271 -14.45 -40.55 -12.82
N THR A 272 -13.97 -39.56 -13.56
CA THR A 272 -13.96 -39.58 -15.02
C THR A 272 -12.53 -39.40 -15.53
N ARG A 273 -12.04 -40.35 -16.35
CA ARG A 273 -10.70 -40.31 -16.95
C ARG A 273 -10.77 -40.13 -18.46
N SER A 274 -9.95 -39.24 -19.01
CA SER A 274 -9.92 -38.96 -20.44
C SER A 274 -8.55 -38.44 -20.90
N THR A 275 -8.15 -38.85 -22.10
CA THR A 275 -6.99 -38.31 -22.82
C THR A 275 -7.24 -36.93 -23.42
N GLU A 276 -8.48 -36.45 -23.40
CA GLU A 276 -8.85 -35.10 -23.84
C GLU A 276 -8.62 -34.05 -22.74
N LEU A 277 -8.54 -34.46 -21.46
CA LEU A 277 -8.29 -33.60 -20.31
C LEU A 277 -6.82 -33.20 -20.23
N GLY A 278 -6.53 -31.94 -19.87
CA GLY A 278 -5.17 -31.43 -19.75
C GLY A 278 -4.61 -31.36 -18.34
N HIS A 279 -3.42 -30.76 -18.23
CA HIS A 279 -2.62 -30.76 -17.01
C HIS A 279 -3.21 -29.93 -15.88
N GLN A 280 -3.62 -28.70 -16.15
CA GLN A 280 -3.90 -27.69 -15.14
C GLN A 280 -5.10 -26.80 -15.48
N GLY A 281 -5.54 -26.02 -14.50
CA GLY A 281 -6.68 -25.12 -14.61
C GLY A 281 -8.00 -25.89 -14.57
N LEU A 282 -8.90 -25.46 -13.69
CA LEU A 282 -10.23 -26.03 -13.61
C LEU A 282 -11.21 -24.91 -13.26
N GLY A 283 -12.16 -24.67 -14.15
CA GLY A 283 -13.26 -23.74 -13.95
C GLY A 283 -14.58 -24.38 -14.34
N LEU A 284 -15.68 -23.79 -13.92
CA LEU A 284 -17.01 -24.28 -14.28
C LEU A 284 -17.95 -23.13 -14.63
N HIS A 285 -18.92 -23.43 -15.48
CA HIS A 285 -20.16 -22.65 -15.59
C HIS A 285 -21.36 -23.59 -15.70
N HIS A 286 -22.54 -23.01 -15.57
CA HIS A 286 -23.81 -23.71 -15.70
C HIS A 286 -24.53 -23.32 -16.98
N ASN A 287 -25.06 -24.33 -17.66
CA ASN A 287 -26.06 -24.12 -18.69
C ASN A 287 -27.34 -23.53 -18.07
N PRO A 288 -28.23 -22.90 -18.88
CA PRO A 288 -29.50 -22.36 -18.37
C PRO A 288 -30.42 -23.40 -17.69
N ASP A 289 -30.23 -24.69 -17.98
CA ASP A 289 -30.93 -25.81 -17.35
C ASP A 289 -30.27 -26.32 -16.06
N GLY A 290 -29.17 -25.70 -15.63
CA GLY A 290 -28.38 -26.08 -14.46
C GLY A 290 -27.33 -27.15 -14.72
N ALA A 291 -27.18 -27.65 -15.96
CA ALA A 291 -26.15 -28.64 -16.28
C ALA A 291 -24.74 -28.03 -16.19
N VAL A 292 -23.83 -28.76 -15.55
CA VAL A 292 -22.44 -28.32 -15.31
C VAL A 292 -21.59 -28.50 -16.55
N VAL A 293 -20.81 -27.47 -16.88
CA VAL A 293 -19.76 -27.49 -17.91
C VAL A 293 -18.43 -27.16 -17.26
N LEU A 294 -17.46 -28.07 -17.37
CA LEU A 294 -16.12 -27.87 -16.84
C LEU A 294 -15.17 -27.39 -17.93
N TRP A 295 -14.20 -26.57 -17.55
CA TRP A 295 -13.17 -26.01 -18.42
C TRP A 295 -11.81 -26.34 -17.85
N THR A 296 -10.94 -26.89 -18.69
CA THR A 296 -9.56 -27.21 -18.30
C THR A 296 -8.64 -27.05 -19.49
N SER A 297 -7.35 -27.10 -19.23
CA SER A 297 -6.33 -27.04 -20.26
C SER A 297 -6.44 -28.19 -21.26
N LYS A 298 -5.87 -28.00 -22.45
CA LYS A 298 -5.65 -29.11 -23.39
C LYS A 298 -4.43 -29.93 -22.95
N PRO A 299 -4.42 -31.27 -23.11
CA PRO A 299 -3.25 -32.09 -22.84
C PRO A 299 -2.01 -31.62 -23.61
N TYR A 300 -0.84 -31.80 -23.02
CA TYR A 300 0.43 -31.42 -23.63
C TYR A 300 0.57 -32.00 -25.04
N GLY A 301 1.01 -31.16 -25.96
CA GLY A 301 1.13 -31.51 -27.37
C GLY A 301 1.24 -30.26 -28.23
N THR A 302 1.34 -30.46 -29.53
CA THR A 302 1.42 -29.35 -30.49
C THR A 302 0.19 -28.44 -30.33
N ASP A 303 0.43 -27.14 -30.16
CA ASP A 303 -0.59 -26.10 -30.00
C ASP A 303 -1.39 -26.10 -28.67
N ALA A 304 -1.03 -26.96 -27.71
CA ALA A 304 -1.74 -27.03 -26.42
C ALA A 304 -1.69 -25.71 -25.62
N ALA A 305 -0.65 -24.90 -25.83
CA ALA A 305 -0.49 -23.58 -25.22
C ALA A 305 -1.56 -22.57 -25.62
N ASN A 306 -2.15 -22.80 -26.78
CA ASN A 306 -3.07 -21.85 -27.40
C ASN A 306 -4.52 -22.27 -27.25
N GLN A 307 -4.76 -23.39 -26.57
CA GLN A 307 -6.05 -24.05 -26.54
C GLN A 307 -6.46 -24.44 -25.12
N CYS A 308 -7.76 -24.49 -24.91
CA CYS A 308 -8.37 -25.16 -23.76
C CYS A 308 -9.48 -26.11 -24.23
N ILE A 309 -10.02 -26.88 -23.32
CA ILE A 309 -11.15 -27.76 -23.58
C ILE A 309 -12.27 -27.49 -22.58
N SER A 310 -13.51 -27.60 -23.05
CA SER A 310 -14.69 -27.68 -22.19
C SER A 310 -15.27 -29.10 -22.23
N MET A 311 -15.91 -29.51 -21.14
CA MET A 311 -16.53 -30.82 -20.98
C MET A 311 -17.96 -30.68 -20.45
N GLU A 312 -18.92 -31.22 -21.19
CA GLU A 312 -20.33 -31.32 -20.78
C GLU A 312 -20.62 -32.67 -20.08
N ASN A 313 -21.75 -32.73 -19.39
CA ASN A 313 -22.31 -33.96 -18.81
C ASN A 313 -21.44 -34.65 -17.75
N ILE A 314 -20.55 -33.93 -17.06
CA ILE A 314 -19.64 -34.53 -16.07
C ILE A 314 -20.40 -35.31 -14.98
N LEU A 315 -21.57 -34.82 -14.57
CA LEU A 315 -22.42 -35.43 -13.54
C LEU A 315 -23.17 -36.69 -14.02
N SER A 316 -23.18 -36.99 -15.32
CA SER A 316 -23.81 -38.21 -15.83
C SER A 316 -22.96 -39.47 -15.62
N TYR A 317 -21.65 -39.29 -15.40
CA TYR A 317 -20.71 -40.37 -15.17
C TYR A 317 -20.69 -40.74 -13.69
N THR A 318 -21.17 -41.94 -13.36
CA THR A 318 -21.20 -42.45 -11.98
C THR A 318 -20.17 -43.56 -11.79
N GLY A 319 -19.60 -43.68 -10.59
CA GLY A 319 -18.50 -44.60 -10.29
C GLY A 319 -17.20 -44.17 -10.97
N THR A 320 -16.38 -45.13 -11.42
CA THR A 320 -15.17 -44.85 -12.21
C THR A 320 -15.43 -45.13 -13.67
N THR A 321 -15.37 -44.10 -14.51
CA THR A 321 -15.51 -44.18 -15.97
C THR A 321 -14.16 -43.84 -16.63
N ASN A 322 -13.64 -44.75 -17.47
CA ASN A 322 -12.35 -44.56 -18.15
C ASN A 322 -12.54 -44.36 -19.65
N GLY A 323 -11.66 -43.57 -20.28
CA GLY A 323 -11.62 -43.41 -21.73
C GLY A 323 -12.77 -42.59 -22.30
N VAL A 324 -13.33 -41.66 -21.52
CA VAL A 324 -14.40 -40.76 -21.99
C VAL A 324 -13.85 -39.88 -23.11
N SER A 325 -14.53 -39.87 -24.26
CA SER A 325 -14.13 -39.10 -25.45
C SER A 325 -15.26 -38.26 -26.04
N GLU A 326 -16.47 -38.38 -25.49
CA GLU A 326 -17.63 -37.59 -25.91
C GLU A 326 -17.85 -36.39 -24.98
N GLY A 327 -18.51 -35.34 -25.48
CA GLY A 327 -18.86 -34.14 -24.71
C GLY A 327 -17.73 -33.11 -24.56
N PHE A 328 -16.64 -33.25 -25.32
CA PHE A 328 -15.52 -32.30 -25.33
C PHE A 328 -15.60 -31.32 -26.49
N ILE A 329 -15.28 -30.05 -26.23
CA ILE A 329 -15.09 -29.02 -27.25
C ILE A 329 -13.71 -28.40 -27.04
N THR A 330 -12.89 -28.35 -28.09
CA THR A 330 -11.61 -27.64 -28.07
C THR A 330 -11.82 -26.20 -28.51
N TRP A 331 -11.26 -25.26 -27.74
CA TRP A 331 -11.32 -23.83 -27.97
C TRP A 331 -9.93 -23.29 -28.23
N LYS A 332 -9.76 -22.48 -29.28
CA LYS A 332 -8.49 -21.82 -29.58
C LYS A 332 -8.56 -20.38 -29.06
N LEU A 333 -7.70 -20.07 -28.10
CA LEU A 333 -7.73 -18.83 -27.30
C LEU A 333 -6.56 -17.90 -27.60
N PHE A 334 -5.46 -18.43 -28.14
CA PHE A 334 -4.27 -17.67 -28.49
C PHE A 334 -3.83 -17.97 -29.94
N PRO A 335 -3.08 -17.06 -30.59
CA PRO A 335 -2.48 -17.35 -31.88
C PRO A 335 -1.47 -18.50 -31.79
N TYR A 336 -1.36 -19.28 -32.86
CA TYR A 336 -0.38 -20.37 -32.95
C TYR A 336 1.04 -19.82 -32.92
N ASP A 337 1.88 -20.38 -32.05
CA ASP A 337 3.30 -20.07 -31.94
C ASP A 337 4.19 -21.31 -31.72
N GLY A 338 3.63 -22.51 -31.95
CA GLY A 338 4.35 -23.78 -31.82
C GLY A 338 4.64 -24.24 -30.38
N MET A 339 4.20 -23.49 -29.36
CA MET A 339 4.41 -23.87 -27.97
C MET A 339 3.55 -25.07 -27.57
N SER A 340 4.17 -25.99 -26.82
CA SER A 340 3.54 -27.25 -26.41
C SER A 340 3.08 -27.29 -24.95
N ALA A 341 3.42 -26.27 -24.15
CA ALA A 341 3.02 -26.17 -22.74
C ALA A 341 1.55 -25.76 -22.65
N SER A 342 0.71 -26.49 -21.91
CA SER A 342 -0.73 -26.22 -21.80
C SER A 342 -1.05 -24.81 -21.28
N SER A 343 -2.13 -24.20 -21.79
CA SER A 343 -2.71 -22.98 -21.18
C SER A 343 -3.35 -23.30 -19.83
N THR A 344 -3.55 -22.31 -18.96
CA THR A 344 -4.25 -22.47 -17.67
C THR A 344 -5.55 -21.68 -17.71
N PRO A 345 -6.72 -22.32 -17.94
CA PRO A 345 -8.00 -21.63 -17.95
C PRO A 345 -8.72 -21.65 -16.60
N THR A 346 -9.63 -20.70 -16.40
CA THR A 346 -10.65 -20.71 -15.33
C THR A 346 -11.88 -19.93 -15.78
N VAL A 347 -12.99 -20.11 -15.07
CA VAL A 347 -14.22 -19.34 -15.27
C VAL A 347 -14.42 -18.43 -14.07
N SER A 348 -14.85 -17.19 -14.30
CA SER A 348 -15.19 -16.26 -13.23
C SER A 348 -16.36 -16.78 -12.39
N SER A 349 -16.41 -16.47 -11.09
CA SER A 349 -17.53 -16.87 -10.21
C SER A 349 -18.90 -16.31 -10.63
N CYS A 350 -18.94 -15.24 -11.42
CA CYS A 350 -20.17 -14.70 -12.00
C CYS A 350 -20.54 -15.33 -13.36
N GLU A 351 -19.74 -16.29 -13.83
CA GLU A 351 -19.92 -17.07 -15.07
C GLU A 351 -20.07 -16.22 -16.34
N ASN A 352 -19.61 -14.97 -16.31
CA ASN A 352 -19.61 -14.09 -17.49
C ASN A 352 -18.30 -14.13 -18.27
N TYR A 353 -17.22 -14.57 -17.62
CA TYR A 353 -15.88 -14.50 -18.20
C TYR A 353 -15.16 -15.85 -18.15
N LEU A 354 -14.54 -16.21 -19.28
CA LEU A 354 -13.50 -17.22 -19.34
C LEU A 354 -12.16 -16.50 -19.30
N LEU A 355 -11.25 -16.95 -18.46
CA LEU A 355 -9.89 -16.46 -18.42
C LEU A 355 -8.95 -17.58 -18.84
N ALA A 356 -7.91 -17.24 -19.58
CA ALA A 356 -6.85 -18.17 -19.89
C ALA A 356 -5.50 -17.48 -19.78
N LYS A 357 -4.55 -18.20 -19.19
CA LYS A 357 -3.17 -17.78 -19.09
C LYS A 357 -2.30 -18.70 -19.95
N LYS A 358 -1.30 -18.11 -20.61
CA LYS A 358 -0.28 -18.82 -21.36
C LYS A 358 1.10 -18.31 -20.94
N ILE A 359 2.10 -19.20 -20.95
CA ILE A 359 3.52 -18.83 -20.78
C ILE A 359 4.19 -18.72 -22.14
N SER A 360 5.07 -17.73 -22.29
CA SER A 360 5.87 -17.52 -23.50
C SER A 360 7.13 -18.42 -23.49
N SER A 361 7.80 -18.53 -24.63
CA SER A 361 8.98 -19.39 -24.80
C SER A 361 10.19 -18.97 -23.95
N ASP A 362 10.21 -17.71 -23.47
CA ASP A 362 11.25 -17.24 -22.54
C ASP A 362 11.16 -17.87 -21.14
N GLY A 363 10.07 -18.59 -20.87
CA GLY A 363 9.81 -19.25 -19.60
C GLY A 363 9.57 -18.28 -18.45
N ILE A 364 9.24 -17.00 -18.70
CA ILE A 364 8.99 -15.97 -17.67
C ILE A 364 7.74 -15.15 -18.00
N THR A 365 7.59 -14.71 -19.23
CA THR A 365 6.50 -13.83 -19.65
C THR A 365 5.21 -14.63 -19.74
N CYS A 366 4.18 -14.15 -19.04
CA CYS A 366 2.88 -14.76 -18.95
C CYS A 366 1.85 -13.82 -19.59
N THR A 367 1.11 -14.29 -20.58
CA THR A 367 0.01 -13.55 -21.22
C THR A 367 -1.32 -14.09 -20.71
N VAL A 368 -2.21 -13.19 -20.34
CA VAL A 368 -3.54 -13.50 -19.82
C VAL A 368 -4.58 -12.86 -20.74
N ARG A 369 -5.60 -13.63 -21.10
CA ARG A 369 -6.75 -13.16 -21.86
C ARG A 369 -8.04 -13.40 -21.11
N VAL A 370 -8.95 -12.43 -21.20
CA VAL A 370 -10.32 -12.49 -20.68
C VAL A 370 -11.27 -12.56 -21.87
N PHE A 371 -12.25 -13.46 -21.85
CA PHE A 371 -13.23 -13.67 -22.92
C PHE A 371 -14.66 -13.61 -22.39
N ASP A 372 -15.63 -13.23 -23.22
CA ASP A 372 -17.06 -13.35 -22.92
C ASP A 372 -17.50 -14.81 -23.12
N ILE A 373 -17.57 -15.56 -22.03
CA ILE A 373 -17.88 -17.00 -22.09
C ILE A 373 -19.34 -17.23 -22.53
N VAL A 374 -20.26 -16.32 -22.22
CA VAL A 374 -21.67 -16.44 -22.60
C VAL A 374 -21.81 -16.37 -24.11
N SER A 375 -21.12 -15.41 -24.73
CA SER A 375 -21.05 -15.27 -26.19
C SER A 375 -20.36 -16.48 -26.84
N MET A 376 -19.22 -16.92 -26.29
CA MET A 376 -18.52 -18.10 -26.77
C MET A 376 -19.40 -19.35 -26.75
N TRP A 377 -20.06 -19.59 -25.63
CA TRP A 377 -20.86 -20.78 -25.43
C TRP A 377 -22.09 -20.82 -26.33
N ASN A 378 -22.78 -19.69 -26.49
CA ASN A 378 -23.93 -19.60 -27.39
C ASN A 378 -23.56 -19.83 -28.87
N ASN A 379 -22.32 -19.52 -29.25
CA ASN A 379 -21.83 -19.66 -30.63
C ASN A 379 -21.05 -20.96 -30.88
N ARG A 380 -20.95 -21.86 -29.90
CA ARG A 380 -20.09 -23.06 -29.94
C ARG A 380 -20.33 -24.00 -31.13
N ALA A 381 -21.54 -24.00 -31.69
CA ALA A 381 -21.88 -24.77 -32.88
C ALA A 381 -21.26 -24.21 -34.18
N HIS A 382 -20.83 -22.95 -34.19
CA HIS A 382 -20.39 -22.22 -35.38
C HIS A 382 -18.97 -21.68 -35.26
N LYS A 383 -18.46 -21.46 -34.03
CA LYS A 383 -17.16 -20.85 -33.78
C LYS A 383 -16.52 -21.41 -32.52
N THR A 384 -15.26 -21.84 -32.63
CA THR A 384 -14.42 -22.27 -31.50
C THR A 384 -13.02 -21.64 -31.52
N ASP A 385 -12.67 -20.90 -32.58
CA ASP A 385 -11.48 -20.07 -32.62
C ASP A 385 -11.83 -18.64 -32.17
N TYR A 386 -11.31 -18.26 -31.01
CA TYR A 386 -11.44 -16.95 -30.37
C TYR A 386 -10.06 -16.31 -30.16
N SER A 387 -9.03 -16.77 -30.91
CA SER A 387 -7.66 -16.26 -30.77
C SER A 387 -7.48 -14.79 -31.14
N ASP A 388 -8.50 -14.13 -31.70
CA ASP A 388 -8.51 -12.69 -31.97
C ASP A 388 -9.72 -11.97 -31.34
N ASP A 389 -10.52 -12.67 -30.52
CA ASP A 389 -11.81 -12.23 -29.97
C ASP A 389 -11.82 -12.20 -28.42
N TYR A 390 -10.72 -11.76 -27.82
CA TYR A 390 -10.64 -11.51 -26.37
C TYR A 390 -11.19 -10.13 -26.00
N LEU A 391 -11.64 -9.96 -24.77
CA LEU A 391 -12.05 -8.68 -24.19
C LEU A 391 -10.84 -7.84 -23.78
N VAL A 392 -9.93 -8.50 -23.05
CA VAL A 392 -8.75 -7.90 -22.45
C VAL A 392 -7.59 -8.86 -22.60
N GLU A 393 -6.43 -8.34 -22.99
CA GLU A 393 -5.15 -9.05 -22.97
C GLU A 393 -4.13 -8.22 -22.19
N PHE A 394 -3.38 -8.87 -21.31
CA PHE A 394 -2.25 -8.24 -20.62
C PHE A 394 -1.16 -9.27 -20.38
N SER A 395 0.06 -8.80 -20.15
CA SER A 395 1.16 -9.68 -19.77
C SER A 395 1.85 -9.21 -18.50
N TYR A 396 2.33 -10.18 -17.72
CA TYR A 396 3.17 -9.96 -16.55
C TYR A 396 4.34 -10.96 -16.58
N GLN A 397 5.32 -10.74 -15.71
CA GLN A 397 6.45 -11.65 -15.55
C GLN A 397 6.31 -12.38 -14.21
N LYS A 398 6.38 -13.71 -14.25
CA LYS A 398 6.44 -14.52 -13.03
C LYS A 398 7.81 -14.34 -12.35
N PRO A 399 7.97 -14.71 -11.06
CA PRO A 399 9.13 -14.29 -10.26
C PRO A 399 10.47 -14.92 -10.68
N SER A 400 10.45 -16.08 -11.35
CA SER A 400 11.64 -16.77 -11.86
C SER A 400 11.23 -17.74 -12.97
N GLN A 401 12.19 -18.23 -13.77
CA GLN A 401 11.93 -19.30 -14.74
C GLN A 401 11.49 -20.61 -14.06
N GLU A 402 11.87 -20.82 -12.81
CA GLU A 402 11.61 -22.03 -12.02
C GLU A 402 10.24 -22.03 -11.33
N ALA A 403 9.60 -20.86 -11.17
CA ALA A 403 8.25 -20.79 -10.61
C ALA A 403 7.23 -21.38 -11.59
N PHE A 404 6.27 -22.18 -11.10
CA PHE A 404 5.21 -22.76 -11.91
C PHE A 404 3.91 -22.00 -11.69
N THR A 405 3.14 -21.81 -12.77
CA THR A 405 1.79 -21.29 -12.66
C THR A 405 0.86 -22.44 -12.32
N GLN A 406 0.39 -22.49 -11.09
CA GLN A 406 -0.35 -23.65 -10.61
C GLN A 406 -1.86 -23.46 -10.80
N SER A 407 -2.35 -22.22 -10.66
CA SER A 407 -3.79 -21.96 -10.80
C SER A 407 -4.09 -20.51 -11.14
N ILE A 408 -5.27 -20.30 -11.72
CA ILE A 408 -5.89 -18.99 -11.91
C ILE A 408 -7.33 -19.06 -11.39
N ALA A 409 -7.80 -17.97 -10.77
CA ALA A 409 -9.18 -17.82 -10.31
C ALA A 409 -9.67 -16.39 -10.60
N CYS A 410 -10.98 -16.20 -10.70
CA CYS A 410 -11.58 -14.89 -10.90
C CYS A 410 -12.92 -14.79 -10.15
N ASP A 411 -13.12 -13.71 -9.41
CA ASP A 411 -14.37 -13.45 -8.66
C ASP A 411 -15.37 -12.57 -9.43
N GLY A 412 -15.08 -12.29 -10.70
CA GLY A 412 -15.86 -11.38 -11.55
C GLY A 412 -15.49 -9.90 -11.39
N ALA A 413 -14.47 -9.56 -10.61
CA ALA A 413 -13.86 -8.21 -10.52
C ALA A 413 -12.33 -8.26 -10.54
N TYR A 414 -11.74 -9.23 -9.87
CA TYR A 414 -10.30 -9.46 -9.78
C TYR A 414 -9.91 -10.82 -10.35
N ILE A 415 -8.66 -10.89 -10.80
CA ILE A 415 -7.98 -12.06 -11.34
C ILE A 415 -6.85 -12.41 -10.37
N TYR A 416 -6.84 -13.65 -9.91
CA TYR A 416 -5.86 -14.18 -8.97
C TYR A 416 -5.03 -15.25 -9.67
N ILE A 417 -3.71 -15.08 -9.72
CA ILE A 417 -2.81 -16.02 -10.39
C ILE A 417 -1.77 -16.54 -9.41
N LEU A 418 -1.74 -17.86 -9.22
CA LEU A 418 -0.83 -18.56 -8.33
C LEU A 418 0.45 -18.94 -9.06
N GLU A 419 1.55 -18.30 -8.69
CA GLU A 419 2.91 -18.60 -9.16
C GLU A 419 3.71 -19.17 -7.98
N SER A 420 4.10 -20.42 -8.05
CA SER A 420 4.55 -21.19 -6.89
C SER A 420 5.76 -22.08 -7.17
N HIS A 421 6.43 -22.54 -6.12
CA HIS A 421 7.46 -23.57 -6.13
C HIS A 421 7.04 -24.72 -5.20
N THR A 422 7.73 -25.85 -5.30
CA THR A 422 7.29 -27.15 -4.73
C THR A 422 7.97 -27.54 -3.41
N TYR A 423 8.77 -26.64 -2.84
CA TYR A 423 9.54 -26.87 -1.61
C TYR A 423 9.34 -25.77 -0.57
N VAL A 424 9.49 -26.16 0.69
CA VAL A 424 9.43 -25.25 1.84
C VAL A 424 10.64 -24.31 1.81
N GLY A 425 10.42 -23.05 2.20
CA GLY A 425 11.44 -21.99 2.13
C GLY A 425 11.63 -21.38 0.74
N MET A 426 10.96 -21.90 -0.29
CA MET A 426 10.88 -21.25 -1.59
C MET A 426 9.73 -20.24 -1.64
N THR A 427 9.87 -19.24 -2.51
CA THR A 427 8.91 -18.14 -2.60
C THR A 427 7.67 -18.55 -3.38
N ASN A 428 6.49 -18.26 -2.83
CA ASN A 428 5.20 -18.56 -3.45
C ASN A 428 4.34 -17.30 -3.43
N TYR A 429 3.74 -16.93 -4.57
CA TYR A 429 3.01 -15.68 -4.71
C TYR A 429 1.64 -15.87 -5.38
N ILE A 430 0.68 -15.07 -4.93
CA ILE A 430 -0.56 -14.81 -5.67
C ILE A 430 -0.46 -13.40 -6.26
N TYR A 431 -0.52 -13.30 -7.57
CA TYR A 431 -0.62 -12.02 -8.27
C TYR A 431 -2.09 -11.65 -8.43
N VAL A 432 -2.42 -10.40 -8.10
CA VAL A 432 -3.78 -9.87 -8.17
C VAL A 432 -3.83 -8.78 -9.23
N PHE A 433 -4.74 -8.95 -10.18
CA PHE A 433 -5.05 -7.96 -11.21
C PHE A 433 -6.54 -7.62 -11.15
N ASP A 434 -6.93 -6.44 -11.62
CA ASP A 434 -8.34 -6.21 -11.96
C ASP A 434 -8.69 -6.85 -13.31
N LEU A 435 -9.98 -6.88 -13.65
CA LEU A 435 -10.45 -7.40 -14.94
C LEU A 435 -9.92 -6.64 -16.17
N THR A 436 -9.36 -5.43 -16.00
CA THR A 436 -8.73 -4.66 -17.09
C THR A 436 -7.26 -5.03 -17.29
N GLY A 437 -6.72 -5.92 -16.46
CA GLY A 437 -5.32 -6.34 -16.50
C GLY A 437 -4.37 -5.42 -15.73
N ARG A 438 -4.90 -4.45 -14.97
CA ARG A 438 -4.07 -3.60 -14.12
C ARG A 438 -3.60 -4.39 -12.91
N PHE A 439 -2.30 -4.36 -12.65
CA PHE A 439 -1.72 -4.94 -11.44
C PHE A 439 -2.19 -4.21 -10.19
N ILE A 440 -2.70 -4.97 -9.21
CA ILE A 440 -3.16 -4.46 -7.92
C ILE A 440 -2.09 -4.72 -6.87
N GLU A 441 -1.75 -5.98 -6.66
CA GLU A 441 -0.74 -6.38 -5.67
C GLU A 441 -0.21 -7.79 -5.90
N ARG A 442 0.81 -8.15 -5.13
CA ARG A 442 1.36 -9.49 -5.03
C ARG A 442 1.35 -9.93 -3.58
N VAL A 443 0.61 -10.99 -3.28
CA VAL A 443 0.47 -11.58 -1.95
C VAL A 443 1.50 -12.68 -1.78
N ASP A 444 2.30 -12.62 -0.71
CA ASP A 444 3.26 -13.65 -0.33
C ASP A 444 2.55 -14.77 0.44
N ILE A 445 2.64 -16.00 -0.05
CA ILE A 445 2.06 -17.19 0.60
C ILE A 445 3.15 -18.23 0.90
N SER A 446 4.41 -17.80 0.99
CA SER A 446 5.55 -18.71 1.08
C SER A 446 5.53 -19.60 2.31
N THR A 447 4.88 -19.19 3.40
CA THR A 447 4.78 -19.95 4.67
C THR A 447 3.48 -20.76 4.80
N VAL A 448 2.51 -20.55 3.91
CA VAL A 448 1.17 -21.15 3.99
C VAL A 448 1.25 -22.65 3.69
N GLY A 449 0.98 -23.52 4.67
CA GLY A 449 1.05 -24.99 4.54
C GLY A 449 2.35 -25.63 5.04
N ASP A 450 3.24 -24.86 5.68
CA ASP A 450 4.51 -25.37 6.22
C ASP A 450 4.30 -26.34 7.40
N ASP A 451 3.28 -26.09 8.24
CA ASP A 451 2.93 -26.95 9.38
C ASP A 451 2.47 -28.36 8.94
N GLU A 452 1.87 -28.44 7.74
CA GLU A 452 1.35 -29.68 7.15
C GLU A 452 2.38 -30.42 6.29
N ALA A 453 3.47 -29.76 5.92
CA ALA A 453 4.53 -30.34 5.13
C ALA A 453 5.38 -31.32 5.97
N LYS A 454 5.78 -32.44 5.35
CA LYS A 454 6.61 -33.44 6.03
C LYS A 454 7.90 -32.83 6.52
N SER A 455 8.32 -33.13 7.74
CA SER A 455 9.65 -32.81 8.23
C SER A 455 10.74 -33.78 7.74
N ASP A 456 11.93 -33.27 7.48
CA ASP A 456 13.16 -34.07 7.36
C ASP A 456 13.65 -34.57 8.73
N SER A 457 14.80 -35.24 8.75
CA SER A 457 15.45 -35.73 9.98
C SER A 457 15.86 -34.62 10.97
N THR A 458 15.74 -33.35 10.59
CA THR A 458 16.01 -32.18 11.44
C THR A 458 14.73 -31.55 11.99
N GLY A 459 13.55 -32.02 11.57
CA GLY A 459 12.27 -31.41 11.92
C GLY A 459 11.80 -30.34 10.93
N THR A 460 12.55 -30.09 9.85
CA THR A 460 12.27 -29.01 8.88
C THR A 460 11.31 -29.50 7.81
N PRO A 461 10.16 -28.82 7.56
CA PRO A 461 9.25 -29.22 6.49
C PRO A 461 9.95 -29.23 5.12
N VAL A 462 9.71 -30.23 4.26
CA VAL A 462 10.46 -30.44 3.00
C VAL A 462 9.64 -30.48 1.73
N TYR A 463 8.33 -30.76 1.77
CA TYR A 463 7.51 -30.78 0.55
C TYR A 463 6.16 -30.12 0.79
N LYS A 464 5.90 -29.10 -0.04
CA LYS A 464 4.68 -28.30 -0.06
C LYS A 464 4.49 -27.75 -1.45
N GLU A 465 3.33 -27.98 -2.02
CA GLU A 465 3.00 -27.50 -3.36
C GLU A 465 1.60 -26.89 -3.37
N PRO A 466 1.48 -25.55 -3.46
CA PRO A 466 0.20 -24.90 -3.74
C PRO A 466 -0.27 -25.28 -5.16
N GLU A 467 -1.50 -25.79 -5.31
CA GLU A 467 -1.95 -26.45 -6.55
C GLU A 467 -3.29 -25.94 -7.08
N SER A 468 -4.05 -25.17 -6.29
CA SER A 468 -5.33 -24.64 -6.78
C SER A 468 -5.72 -23.34 -6.11
N LEU A 469 -6.39 -22.48 -6.88
CA LEU A 469 -7.17 -21.35 -6.40
C LEU A 469 -8.62 -21.55 -6.83
N THR A 470 -9.57 -21.38 -5.91
CA THR A 470 -10.99 -21.45 -6.20
C THR A 470 -11.72 -20.31 -5.51
N VAL A 471 -12.63 -19.64 -6.21
CA VAL A 471 -13.55 -18.69 -5.59
C VAL A 471 -14.82 -19.44 -5.21
N ILE A 472 -15.25 -19.30 -3.96
CA ILE A 472 -16.44 -19.94 -3.41
C ILE A 472 -17.39 -18.85 -2.92
N ARG A 473 -18.66 -18.88 -3.34
CA ARG A 473 -19.70 -18.04 -2.76
C ARG A 473 -20.24 -18.66 -1.48
N THR A 474 -20.59 -17.78 -0.56
CA THR A 474 -20.97 -18.09 0.81
C THR A 474 -22.13 -17.18 1.19
N GLU A 475 -22.84 -17.50 2.28
CA GLU A 475 -23.90 -16.63 2.80
C GLU A 475 -23.40 -15.21 3.12
N SER A 476 -22.11 -15.06 3.46
CA SER A 476 -21.47 -13.79 3.83
C SER A 476 -20.74 -13.09 2.67
N GLY A 477 -20.72 -13.67 1.46
CA GLY A 477 -19.99 -13.13 0.31
C GLY A 477 -19.13 -14.17 -0.41
N TYR A 478 -18.13 -13.73 -1.18
CA TYR A 478 -17.20 -14.64 -1.85
C TYR A 478 -15.93 -14.81 -1.01
N VAL A 479 -15.28 -15.97 -1.13
CA VAL A 479 -14.01 -16.30 -0.49
C VAL A 479 -13.07 -16.91 -1.52
N LEU A 480 -11.80 -16.51 -1.50
CA LEU A 480 -10.75 -17.16 -2.27
C LEU A 480 -10.12 -18.26 -1.43
N THR A 481 -10.19 -19.50 -1.90
CA THR A 481 -9.58 -20.66 -1.27
C THR A 481 -8.31 -21.09 -2.01
N LEU A 482 -7.32 -21.51 -1.23
CA LEU A 482 -6.06 -22.08 -1.71
C LEU A 482 -6.07 -23.57 -1.37
N GLY A 483 -5.73 -24.40 -2.36
CA GLY A 483 -5.49 -25.82 -2.19
C GLY A 483 -3.99 -26.10 -2.16
N ILE A 484 -3.54 -26.81 -1.13
CA ILE A 484 -2.12 -27.10 -0.92
C ILE A 484 -1.92 -28.60 -0.80
N CYS A 485 -1.04 -29.15 -1.64
CA CYS A 485 -0.57 -30.51 -1.55
C CYS A 485 0.63 -30.61 -0.59
N THR A 486 0.53 -31.47 0.41
CA THR A 486 1.62 -31.81 1.33
C THR A 486 1.83 -33.31 1.42
N TYR A 487 3.06 -33.75 1.72
CA TYR A 487 3.37 -35.17 1.80
C TYR A 487 3.07 -35.73 3.20
N LYS A 488 2.35 -36.86 3.29
CA LYS A 488 1.86 -37.42 4.56
C LYS A 488 2.81 -38.38 5.28
N GLY A 489 3.96 -38.75 4.70
CA GLY A 489 4.92 -39.62 5.39
C GLY A 489 4.63 -41.13 5.35
N VAL A 490 3.44 -41.58 5.00
CA VAL A 490 3.06 -43.01 5.01
C VAL A 490 3.08 -43.56 3.59
N ALA A 491 3.91 -44.57 3.35
CA ALA A 491 3.85 -45.37 2.13
C ALA A 491 2.74 -46.42 2.28
N GLU A 492 1.62 -46.25 1.56
CA GLU A 492 0.61 -47.30 1.45
C GLU A 492 0.93 -48.15 0.23
N ASN A 493 1.12 -49.46 0.41
CA ASN A 493 1.51 -50.40 -0.65
C ASN A 493 2.77 -49.97 -1.43
N GLY A 494 3.73 -49.31 -0.76
CA GLY A 494 4.98 -48.85 -1.37
C GLY A 494 4.87 -47.55 -2.19
N LYS A 495 3.78 -46.79 -2.05
CA LYS A 495 3.51 -45.57 -2.84
C LYS A 495 3.31 -44.35 -1.95
N ASN A 496 3.83 -43.20 -2.37
CA ASN A 496 3.73 -41.91 -1.66
C ASN A 496 2.27 -41.45 -1.58
N VAL A 497 1.83 -40.94 -0.42
CA VAL A 497 0.49 -40.37 -0.21
C VAL A 497 0.60 -38.88 0.03
N TYR A 498 -0.19 -38.09 -0.71
CA TYR A 498 -0.32 -36.64 -0.53
C TYR A 498 -1.64 -36.30 0.17
N LEU A 499 -1.60 -35.28 1.02
CA LEU A 499 -2.77 -34.61 1.54
C LEU A 499 -3.02 -33.37 0.68
N PHE A 500 -4.27 -33.13 0.31
CA PHE A 500 -4.67 -31.84 -0.21
C PHE A 500 -5.66 -31.21 0.74
N ASP A 501 -5.28 -30.06 1.28
CA ASP A 501 -6.10 -29.28 2.20
C ASP A 501 -6.67 -28.07 1.46
N ILE A 502 -8.01 -28.01 1.39
CA ILE A 502 -8.74 -26.84 0.93
C ILE A 502 -9.14 -26.03 2.16
N GLY A 503 -8.66 -24.80 2.27
CA GLY A 503 -9.23 -23.82 3.21
C GLY A 503 -8.64 -23.80 4.63
N ARG A 504 -7.40 -24.26 4.86
CA ARG A 504 -6.68 -24.01 6.13
C ARG A 504 -5.21 -23.65 5.89
N SER A 505 -4.83 -22.44 6.30
CA SER A 505 -3.55 -22.23 6.97
C SER A 505 -3.65 -20.98 7.86
N GLY A 506 -3.29 -21.13 9.14
CA GLY A 506 -3.38 -20.11 10.19
C GLY A 506 -2.37 -18.96 10.05
N SER A 507 -2.26 -18.37 8.87
CA SER A 507 -1.44 -17.19 8.61
C SER A 507 -2.17 -16.35 7.57
N VAL A 508 -3.08 -15.48 8.04
CA VAL A 508 -3.68 -14.46 7.19
C VAL A 508 -2.56 -13.49 6.81
N VAL A 509 -2.06 -13.59 5.58
CA VAL A 509 -1.22 -12.53 5.00
C VAL A 509 -2.18 -11.44 4.55
N GLN A 510 -2.32 -10.42 5.38
CA GLN A 510 -3.11 -9.22 5.05
C GLN A 510 -2.43 -8.47 3.92
N SER A 511 -3.21 -8.13 2.88
CA SER A 511 -2.78 -7.22 1.82
C SER A 511 -2.37 -5.87 2.40
N LYS A 512 -1.45 -5.17 1.72
CA LYS A 512 -1.09 -3.79 2.12
C LYS A 512 -2.25 -2.81 1.93
N ALA A 513 -3.28 -3.17 1.15
CA ALA A 513 -4.48 -2.39 0.93
C ALA A 513 -5.44 -2.38 2.14
N SER A 514 -5.41 -3.40 3.01
CA SER A 514 -6.35 -3.52 4.14
C SER A 514 -5.78 -3.02 5.48
N ARG A 515 -5.21 -1.81 5.53
CA ARG A 515 -4.90 -1.14 6.82
C ARG A 515 -6.12 -0.39 7.34
N SER A 516 -7.22 -1.11 7.52
CA SER A 516 -8.42 -0.62 8.21
C SER A 516 -9.33 -1.81 8.50
N VAL A 517 -9.83 -1.87 9.74
CA VAL A 517 -10.83 -2.83 10.25
C VAL A 517 -10.31 -4.21 10.67
N SER A 518 -9.73 -4.29 11.88
CA SER A 518 -9.83 -5.49 12.72
C SER A 518 -10.96 -5.30 13.73
N SER A 519 -12.16 -5.76 13.39
CA SER A 519 -13.23 -5.96 14.36
C SER A 519 -12.97 -7.28 15.10
N ASN A 520 -12.54 -7.19 16.37
CA ASN A 520 -12.53 -8.35 17.26
C ASN A 520 -13.97 -8.79 17.55
N THR A 521 -14.45 -9.78 16.82
CA THR A 521 -15.65 -10.54 17.17
C THR A 521 -15.37 -12.04 17.11
N GLY A 522 -15.24 -12.64 18.29
CA GLY A 522 -15.14 -14.09 18.51
C GLY A 522 -15.19 -14.36 20.01
N LEU A 523 -16.35 -14.22 20.64
CA LEU A 523 -17.24 -15.34 21.00
C LEU A 523 -16.51 -16.55 21.61
N HIS A 524 -16.49 -16.55 22.94
CA HIS A 524 -16.85 -17.65 23.84
C HIS A 524 -16.67 -19.08 23.32
N SER A 525 -15.69 -19.78 23.90
CA SER A 525 -15.64 -21.24 23.90
C SER A 525 -16.75 -21.80 24.80
N SER A 526 -17.63 -22.61 24.23
CA SER A 526 -18.66 -23.38 24.94
C SER A 526 -18.02 -24.48 25.79
N GLY A 527 -18.23 -24.42 27.10
CA GLY A 527 -17.90 -25.49 28.03
C GLY A 527 -18.63 -25.31 29.36
N SER A 528 -19.75 -26.03 29.51
CA SER A 528 -20.50 -26.32 30.76
C SER A 528 -21.65 -25.35 31.12
N PRO A 529 -22.67 -25.80 31.88
CA PRO A 529 -23.91 -26.33 31.33
C PRO A 529 -25.13 -25.47 31.70
N GLU A 530 -26.21 -25.71 30.94
CA GLU A 530 -27.63 -25.57 31.31
C GLU A 530 -28.02 -24.56 32.39
N PHE A 531 -28.78 -23.52 32.04
CA PHE A 531 -30.07 -23.23 32.70
C PHE A 531 -31.00 -22.46 31.76
N LYS A 532 -32.10 -23.12 31.36
CA LYS A 532 -33.30 -22.51 30.78
C LYS A 532 -34.19 -22.01 31.93
N TYR A 533 -34.66 -20.76 31.89
CA TYR A 533 -36.00 -20.28 32.33
C TYR A 533 -36.12 -18.84 31.76
N GLY A 534 -37.20 -18.33 31.15
CA GLY A 534 -38.61 -18.70 31.19
C GLY A 534 -39.45 -17.62 31.90
N VAL A 535 -39.66 -16.46 31.25
CA VAL A 535 -40.76 -15.46 31.30
C VAL A 535 -41.60 -15.26 32.60
N ARG A 536 -41.76 -14.01 33.08
CA ARG A 536 -43.07 -13.33 33.34
C ARG A 536 -42.98 -11.88 33.88
N GLU A 537 -43.93 -11.07 33.40
CA GLU A 537 -44.22 -9.65 33.68
C GLU A 537 -44.80 -9.37 35.08
N TYR A 538 -44.52 -8.19 35.68
CA TYR A 538 -45.42 -7.04 35.91
C TYR A 538 -45.09 -6.19 37.17
N ASN A 539 -45.17 -4.87 36.97
CA ASN A 539 -45.48 -3.75 37.89
C ASN A 539 -44.41 -3.10 38.78
N ASP A 540 -44.14 -1.83 38.45
CA ASP A 540 -43.96 -0.64 39.31
C ASP A 540 -43.37 -0.83 40.70
N THR A 541 -42.09 -0.49 40.85
CA THR A 541 -41.60 0.38 41.94
C THR A 541 -40.13 0.79 41.71
N PHE A 542 -39.89 2.09 41.84
CA PHE A 542 -38.58 2.72 42.03
C PHE A 542 -37.79 1.98 43.13
N HIS A 543 -36.57 1.49 42.83
CA HIS A 543 -35.62 1.06 43.85
C HIS A 543 -34.21 1.58 43.54
N TRP A 544 -33.74 2.49 44.40
CA TRP A 544 -32.31 2.73 44.61
C TRP A 544 -31.77 1.57 45.47
N ILE A 545 -30.64 0.97 45.08
CA ILE A 545 -29.81 0.16 45.99
C ILE A 545 -28.41 0.78 46.01
N VAL A 546 -28.17 1.63 47.00
CA VAL A 546 -26.83 2.00 47.46
C VAL A 546 -26.51 1.09 48.65
N TRP A 547 -25.41 0.35 48.58
CA TRP A 547 -24.83 -0.29 49.77
C TRP A 547 -24.01 0.74 50.56
N PRO A 548 -24.12 0.78 51.89
CA PRO A 548 -23.67 1.91 52.69
C PRO A 548 -22.20 1.78 53.08
N THR A 549 -21.44 2.86 52.93
CA THR A 549 -20.40 3.21 53.91
C THR A 549 -20.56 4.66 54.31
N ARG A 550 -21.08 4.82 55.54
CA ARG A 550 -21.12 5.98 56.46
C ARG A 550 -21.07 7.41 55.88
N LYS A 551 -22.06 8.18 56.34
CA LYS A 551 -22.30 9.64 56.26
C LYS A 551 -22.88 10.13 54.94
N GLY A 552 -24.14 10.57 55.04
CA GLY A 552 -24.99 10.97 53.93
C GLY A 552 -24.69 12.36 53.39
N ILE A 553 -25.17 12.60 52.18
CA ILE A 553 -25.26 13.93 51.59
C ILE A 553 -26.60 14.02 50.84
N GLN A 554 -27.45 14.95 51.27
CA GLN A 554 -28.59 15.47 50.52
C GLN A 554 -28.07 16.49 49.48
N THR A 555 -28.60 16.49 48.26
CA THR A 555 -28.50 17.68 47.39
C THR A 555 -29.86 18.03 46.77
N ASN A 556 -30.07 19.34 46.69
CA ASN A 556 -31.32 20.05 46.44
C ASN A 556 -31.71 20.00 44.95
N ARG A 557 -33.01 20.16 44.66
CA ARG A 557 -33.66 19.83 43.37
C ARG A 557 -33.21 20.67 42.16
N ASP A 558 -32.43 21.73 42.36
CA ASP A 558 -32.16 22.73 41.33
C ASP A 558 -30.69 22.80 40.83
N ASN A 559 -29.76 22.00 41.39
CA ASN A 559 -28.39 21.82 40.85
C ASN A 559 -27.72 20.57 41.45
N PRO A 560 -27.71 19.40 40.78
CA PRO A 560 -27.02 18.22 41.30
C PRO A 560 -25.53 18.25 40.89
N ILE A 561 -24.65 18.58 41.83
CA ILE A 561 -23.22 18.23 41.75
C ILE A 561 -23.03 16.96 42.60
N LEU A 562 -22.57 15.88 41.96
CA LEU A 562 -22.27 14.61 42.62
C LEU A 562 -20.78 14.58 42.97
N PHE A 563 -20.46 14.66 44.26
CA PHE A 563 -19.10 14.41 44.76
C PHE A 563 -18.93 12.90 45.00
N LEU A 564 -17.92 12.30 44.39
CA LEU A 564 -17.52 10.92 44.64
C LEU A 564 -16.08 10.93 45.14
N ASP A 565 -15.89 10.63 46.42
CA ASP A 565 -14.58 10.37 46.98
C ASP A 565 -14.48 8.87 47.32
N GLY A 566 -13.45 8.20 46.79
CA GLY A 566 -13.23 6.75 46.94
C GLY A 566 -13.17 5.97 45.63
N GLY A 567 -12.13 5.14 45.49
CA GLY A 567 -11.89 4.30 44.30
C GLY A 567 -13.02 3.32 44.02
N ILE A 568 -13.65 3.45 42.84
CA ILE A 568 -14.79 2.62 42.43
C ILE A 568 -14.30 1.27 41.89
N THR A 569 -14.83 0.18 42.46
CA THR A 569 -14.71 -1.19 41.93
C THR A 569 -16.08 -1.66 41.47
N GLY A 570 -16.39 -1.42 40.18
CA GLY A 570 -17.71 -1.70 39.59
C GLY A 570 -18.14 -0.59 38.62
N GLY A 571 -19.03 -0.90 37.69
CA GLY A 571 -19.51 0.08 36.71
C GLY A 571 -20.52 1.07 37.31
N MET A 572 -20.44 2.36 36.97
CA MET A 572 -21.37 3.40 37.40
C MET A 572 -22.16 3.94 36.21
N GLN A 573 -23.49 3.98 36.32
CA GLN A 573 -24.41 4.46 35.30
C GLN A 573 -25.09 5.76 35.77
N LEU A 574 -24.94 6.85 35.00
CA LEU A 574 -25.62 8.12 35.22
C LEU A 574 -26.55 8.40 34.03
N ALA A 575 -27.86 8.42 34.24
CA ALA A 575 -28.86 8.66 33.20
C ALA A 575 -29.65 9.94 33.47
N SER A 576 -29.95 10.71 32.43
CA SER A 576 -30.90 11.83 32.49
C SER A 576 -31.97 11.70 31.40
N ASN A 577 -33.22 12.00 31.79
CA ASN A 577 -34.39 11.97 30.90
C ASN A 577 -34.90 13.40 30.69
N GLY A 578 -35.00 13.82 29.43
CA GLY A 578 -35.61 15.10 29.03
C GLY A 578 -36.57 14.93 27.85
N THR A 579 -37.21 16.03 27.44
CA THR A 579 -38.14 16.08 26.29
C THR A 579 -37.48 15.76 24.94
N GLU A 580 -36.15 15.80 24.85
CA GLU A 580 -35.34 15.53 23.64
C GLU A 580 -34.73 14.11 23.59
N GLY A 581 -35.19 13.19 24.44
CA GLY A 581 -34.73 11.81 24.54
C GLY A 581 -33.80 11.55 25.73
N MET A 582 -33.10 10.41 25.69
CA MET A 582 -32.32 9.90 26.83
C MET A 582 -30.82 9.99 26.60
N SER A 583 -30.07 10.37 27.65
CA SER A 583 -28.60 10.37 27.67
C SER A 583 -28.09 9.52 28.83
N ASN A 584 -27.13 8.62 28.57
CA ASN A 584 -26.57 7.70 29.55
C ASN A 584 -25.05 7.76 29.55
N SER A 585 -24.42 7.83 30.72
CA SER A 585 -22.97 7.76 30.89
C SER A 585 -22.59 6.54 31.72
N TRP A 586 -21.70 5.70 31.20
CA TRP A 586 -21.23 4.48 31.85
C TRP A 586 -19.72 4.55 32.08
N VAL A 587 -19.26 4.36 33.32
CA VAL A 587 -17.83 4.17 33.63
C VAL A 587 -17.66 2.77 34.16
N SER A 588 -16.82 1.92 33.54
CA SER A 588 -16.56 0.55 34.02
C SER A 588 -15.09 0.16 33.93
N ARG A 589 -14.65 -0.70 34.85
CA ARG A 589 -13.39 -1.44 34.74
C ARG A 589 -13.67 -2.71 33.96
N HIS A 590 -13.09 -2.85 32.76
CA HIS A 590 -13.21 -4.08 31.97
C HIS A 590 -12.38 -5.19 32.65
N GLN A 591 -13.01 -6.32 32.94
CA GLN A 591 -12.34 -7.53 33.44
C GLN A 591 -12.11 -8.45 32.23
N SER A 592 -11.05 -8.18 31.46
CA SER A 592 -10.47 -9.18 30.56
C SER A 592 -8.96 -9.10 30.65
N ASP A 593 -8.29 -10.24 30.58
CA ASP A 593 -6.85 -10.42 30.83
C ASP A 593 -5.93 -9.82 29.75
N THR A 594 -6.42 -8.83 29.00
CA THR A 594 -5.69 -8.02 28.03
C THR A 594 -5.73 -6.57 28.50
N ALA A 595 -4.56 -5.92 28.53
CA ALA A 595 -4.29 -4.61 29.14
C ALA A 595 -5.09 -3.42 28.55
N GLU A 596 -6.41 -3.42 28.66
CA GLU A 596 -7.27 -2.30 28.32
C GLU A 596 -7.80 -1.64 29.59
N GLY A 597 -7.52 -0.35 29.73
CA GLY A 597 -7.87 0.46 30.92
C GLY A 597 -9.37 0.74 31.08
N PRO A 598 -9.76 1.54 32.09
CA PRO A 598 -11.15 1.91 32.33
C PRO A 598 -11.76 2.62 31.10
N ARG A 599 -13.03 2.32 30.80
CA ARG A 599 -13.77 2.92 29.69
C ARG A 599 -14.89 3.82 30.20
N ALA A 600 -15.09 4.96 29.55
CA ALA A 600 -16.25 5.83 29.71
C ALA A 600 -17.07 5.82 28.41
N ILE A 601 -18.34 5.41 28.47
CA ILE A 601 -19.25 5.34 27.33
C ILE A 601 -20.34 6.40 27.50
N MET A 602 -20.51 7.28 26.50
CA MET A 602 -21.63 8.22 26.42
C MET A 602 -22.59 7.77 25.31
N TYR A 603 -23.85 7.59 25.65
CA TYR A 603 -24.87 7.00 24.78
C TYR A 603 -26.13 7.88 24.71
N LYS A 604 -26.69 8.04 23.51
CA LYS A 604 -27.99 8.70 23.28
C LYS A 604 -28.93 7.79 22.50
N SER A 605 -30.20 7.77 22.90
CA SER A 605 -31.31 7.16 22.17
C SER A 605 -32.53 8.08 22.19
N ARG A 606 -33.29 8.10 21.08
CA ARG A 606 -34.56 8.83 20.99
C ARG A 606 -35.77 8.06 21.50
N SER A 607 -35.61 6.81 21.98
CA SER A 607 -36.75 5.96 22.41
C SER A 607 -37.42 6.39 23.72
N GLY A 608 -36.86 7.37 24.46
CA GLY A 608 -37.45 7.86 25.71
C GLY A 608 -37.47 6.85 26.87
N VAL A 609 -36.95 5.63 26.68
CA VAL A 609 -36.95 4.52 27.65
C VAL A 609 -35.56 3.86 27.71
N VAL A 610 -35.08 3.51 28.91
CA VAL A 610 -33.88 2.65 29.09
C VAL A 610 -34.29 1.20 28.80
N SER A 611 -33.88 0.65 27.66
CA SER A 611 -34.17 -0.74 27.30
C SER A 611 -33.05 -1.28 26.43
N THR A 612 -32.68 -2.54 26.63
CA THR A 612 -31.78 -3.30 25.73
C THR A 612 -32.47 -3.67 24.41
N ASP A 613 -33.78 -3.47 24.33
CA ASP A 613 -34.65 -4.04 23.30
C ASP A 613 -35.42 -2.96 22.54
N ASN A 614 -35.30 -1.69 22.95
CA ASN A 614 -36.07 -0.59 22.37
C ASN A 614 -35.21 0.67 22.15
N PHE A 615 -34.69 0.81 20.93
CA PHE A 615 -33.79 1.89 20.52
C PHE A 615 -34.49 2.87 19.58
N GLY A 616 -34.37 4.17 19.87
CA GLY A 616 -34.84 5.23 18.99
C GLY A 616 -33.67 5.75 18.16
N ALA A 617 -33.78 5.66 16.85
CA ALA A 617 -32.73 6.09 15.93
C ALA A 617 -32.31 7.54 16.19
N LEU A 618 -30.99 7.77 16.19
CA LEU A 618 -30.41 9.11 16.23
C LEU A 618 -30.79 9.89 14.95
N GLN A 619 -30.74 11.21 15.00
CA GLN A 619 -30.95 12.11 13.87
C GLN A 619 -29.78 13.08 13.75
N THR A 620 -29.57 13.63 12.55
CA THR A 620 -28.54 14.66 12.31
C THR A 620 -28.63 15.78 13.35
N GLY A 621 -27.48 16.11 13.98
CA GLY A 621 -27.40 17.16 14.99
C GLY A 621 -27.61 16.66 16.43
N ASP A 622 -28.00 15.40 16.63
CA ASP A 622 -28.04 14.80 17.96
C ASP A 622 -26.65 14.76 18.59
N VAL A 623 -26.56 15.26 19.83
CA VAL A 623 -25.35 15.22 20.66
C VAL A 623 -25.34 13.91 21.44
N LEU A 624 -24.38 13.03 21.16
CA LEU A 624 -24.26 11.72 21.84
C LEU A 624 -23.74 11.86 23.27
N GLY A 625 -22.94 12.90 23.49
CA GLY A 625 -22.37 13.21 24.79
C GLY A 625 -21.43 14.41 24.71
N THR A 626 -21.29 15.09 25.85
CA THR A 626 -20.39 16.22 26.03
C THR A 626 -19.63 16.06 27.34
N HIS A 627 -18.31 16.10 27.27
CA HIS A 627 -17.48 16.33 28.44
C HIS A 627 -17.35 17.84 28.67
N VAL A 628 -17.73 18.31 29.85
CA VAL A 628 -17.83 19.74 30.18
C VAL A 628 -16.87 20.09 31.31
N TRP A 629 -16.14 21.19 31.14
CA TRP A 629 -15.50 21.90 32.24
C TRP A 629 -16.31 23.16 32.55
N ALA A 630 -16.63 23.36 33.83
CA ALA A 630 -17.38 24.50 34.33
C ALA A 630 -16.65 25.14 35.51
N GLY A 631 -16.82 26.45 35.69
CA GLY A 631 -16.28 27.21 36.81
C GLY A 631 -17.37 28.04 37.49
N ASP A 632 -17.24 28.25 38.79
CA ASP A 632 -18.08 29.20 39.52
C ASP A 632 -17.55 30.62 39.33
N THR A 633 -18.42 31.51 38.87
CA THR A 633 -18.12 32.94 38.71
C THR A 633 -18.23 33.72 40.02
N GLY A 634 -18.54 33.05 41.14
CA GLY A 634 -18.92 33.65 42.42
C GLY A 634 -20.42 34.02 42.50
N SER A 635 -21.15 33.84 41.39
CA SER A 635 -22.60 34.11 41.29
C SER A 635 -23.39 32.98 40.61
N LYS A 636 -22.72 32.19 39.77
CA LYS A 636 -23.28 31.05 39.05
C LYS A 636 -22.15 30.18 38.49
N ALA A 637 -22.42 28.88 38.39
CA ALA A 637 -21.60 27.98 37.59
C ALA A 637 -21.82 28.26 36.10
N VAL A 638 -20.73 28.41 35.34
CA VAL A 638 -20.73 28.59 33.89
C VAL A 638 -19.83 27.56 33.22
N GLN A 639 -20.28 27.05 32.08
CA GLN A 639 -19.44 26.22 31.23
C GLN A 639 -18.33 27.05 30.59
N CYS A 640 -17.07 26.63 30.76
CA CYS A 640 -15.89 27.32 30.23
C CYS A 640 -15.18 26.55 29.11
N ALA A 641 -15.34 25.22 29.03
CA ALA A 641 -14.83 24.42 27.91
C ALA A 641 -15.64 23.14 27.68
N HIS A 642 -15.50 22.52 26.50
CA HIS A 642 -16.04 21.19 26.26
C HIS A 642 -15.37 20.40 25.13
N ILE A 643 -15.57 19.08 25.17
CA ILE A 643 -15.46 18.17 24.03
C ILE A 643 -16.82 17.52 23.81
N LYS A 644 -17.43 17.69 22.64
CA LYS A 644 -18.75 17.10 22.32
C LYS A 644 -18.73 16.24 21.06
N CYS A 645 -19.48 15.14 21.10
CA CYS A 645 -19.71 14.26 19.96
C CYS A 645 -21.10 14.50 19.38
N VAL A 646 -21.18 14.83 18.09
CA VAL A 646 -22.42 15.22 17.42
C VAL A 646 -22.60 14.43 16.13
N THR A 647 -23.79 13.90 15.88
CA THR A 647 -24.11 13.21 14.63
C THR A 647 -24.11 14.13 13.41
N ARG A 648 -23.63 13.60 12.30
CA ARG A 648 -23.36 14.32 11.05
C ARG A 648 -23.97 13.60 9.85
N GLY A 649 -25.27 13.78 9.71
CA GLY A 649 -26.07 13.03 8.74
C GLY A 649 -26.97 12.02 9.45
N ASN A 650 -27.99 11.55 8.75
CA ASN A 650 -28.94 10.61 9.31
C ASN A 650 -28.28 9.22 9.38
N PRO A 651 -28.30 8.54 10.54
CA PRO A 651 -27.83 7.18 10.67
C PRO A 651 -28.53 6.23 9.68
N SER A 652 -27.80 5.25 9.15
CA SER A 652 -28.35 4.22 8.26
C SER A 652 -27.64 2.88 8.46
N GLY A 653 -28.40 1.83 8.79
CA GLY A 653 -27.82 0.54 9.19
C GLY A 653 -26.81 0.71 10.34
N ASP A 654 -25.60 0.20 10.15
CA ASP A 654 -24.49 0.31 11.11
C ASP A 654 -23.69 1.62 10.98
N ASN A 655 -24.08 2.53 10.07
CA ASN A 655 -23.38 3.79 9.84
C ASN A 655 -23.97 4.92 10.69
N ILE A 656 -23.21 5.38 11.68
CA ILE A 656 -23.52 6.55 12.52
C ILE A 656 -22.41 7.58 12.31
N PRO A 657 -22.55 8.50 11.34
CA PRO A 657 -21.54 9.52 11.11
C PRO A 657 -21.52 10.53 12.26
N VAL A 658 -20.35 10.82 12.81
CA VAL A 658 -20.17 11.71 13.97
C VAL A 658 -18.99 12.66 13.79
N ALA A 659 -19.07 13.85 14.38
CA ALA A 659 -17.97 14.79 14.51
C ALA A 659 -17.67 15.10 15.98
N PHE A 660 -16.39 15.29 16.27
CA PHE A 660 -15.91 15.78 17.57
C PHE A 660 -15.60 17.26 17.50
N TYR A 661 -16.13 17.99 18.46
CA TYR A 661 -15.97 19.43 18.59
C TYR A 661 -15.20 19.79 19.84
N PHE A 662 -14.26 20.70 19.71
CA PHE A 662 -13.44 21.24 20.80
C PHE A 662 -13.83 22.71 21.02
N GLY A 663 -14.41 23.01 22.18
CA GLY A 663 -14.92 24.33 22.50
C GLY A 663 -14.24 24.97 23.72
N THR A 664 -13.95 26.26 23.62
CA THR A 664 -13.31 27.05 24.69
C THR A 664 -13.92 28.45 24.80
N MET A 665 -13.90 28.99 26.02
CA MET A 665 -14.30 30.36 26.31
C MET A 665 -13.12 31.31 26.15
N GLY A 666 -13.26 32.30 25.27
CA GLY A 666 -12.31 33.42 25.16
C GLY A 666 -12.75 34.58 26.05
N GLU A 667 -11.80 35.40 26.50
CA GLU A 667 -12.04 36.53 27.42
C GLU A 667 -13.08 37.53 26.90
N SER A 668 -13.11 37.77 25.58
CA SER A 668 -14.01 38.72 24.92
C SER A 668 -15.09 38.09 24.02
N ASP A 669 -15.03 36.78 23.75
CA ASP A 669 -15.79 36.12 22.67
C ASP A 669 -16.78 35.03 23.17
N GLY A 670 -16.75 34.74 24.47
CA GLY A 670 -17.58 33.69 25.09
C GLY A 670 -17.19 32.27 24.66
N LEU A 671 -18.00 31.29 25.06
CA LEU A 671 -17.81 29.87 24.72
C LEU A 671 -18.15 29.63 23.24
N ARG A 672 -17.19 29.13 22.46
CA ARG A 672 -17.42 28.71 21.08
C ARG A 672 -16.67 27.43 20.74
N ASP A 673 -17.21 26.69 19.79
CA ASP A 673 -16.49 25.61 19.13
C ASP A 673 -15.34 26.23 18.32
N ARG A 674 -14.11 25.76 18.51
CA ARG A 674 -12.92 26.29 17.83
C ARG A 674 -12.46 25.36 16.71
N TRP A 675 -12.32 24.07 17.03
CA TRP A 675 -11.84 23.05 16.10
C TRP A 675 -12.80 21.86 16.04
N VAL A 676 -12.83 21.19 14.88
CA VAL A 676 -13.73 20.06 14.61
C VAL A 676 -12.97 18.95 13.89
N LEU A 677 -13.04 17.73 14.42
CA LEU A 677 -12.74 16.50 13.68
C LEU A 677 -14.05 15.97 13.09
N THR A 678 -14.20 16.04 11.77
CA THR A 678 -15.45 15.68 11.09
C THR A 678 -15.61 14.17 10.90
N GLU A 679 -16.82 13.76 10.53
CA GLU A 679 -17.17 12.38 10.15
C GLU A 679 -16.38 11.84 8.96
N LEU A 680 -15.80 12.73 8.14
CA LEU A 680 -14.93 12.39 7.01
C LEU A 680 -13.44 12.35 7.41
N GLY A 681 -13.12 12.55 8.69
CA GLY A 681 -11.76 12.57 9.21
C GLY A 681 -11.01 13.90 9.02
N HIS A 682 -11.69 14.98 8.63
CA HIS A 682 -11.04 16.28 8.46
C HIS A 682 -10.88 16.95 9.82
N PHE A 683 -9.66 17.40 10.16
CA PHE A 683 -9.43 18.32 11.26
C PHE A 683 -9.41 19.75 10.73
N ARG A 684 -10.43 20.54 11.07
CA ARG A 684 -10.64 21.89 10.51
C ARG A 684 -11.09 22.89 11.58
N PRO A 685 -10.88 24.20 11.37
CA PRO A 685 -11.51 25.21 12.22
C PRO A 685 -13.03 25.12 12.07
N SER A 686 -13.75 25.48 13.14
CA SER A 686 -15.21 25.44 13.18
C SER A 686 -15.83 26.43 12.19
N GLY A 687 -15.21 27.60 12.01
CA GLY A 687 -15.53 28.61 11.01
C GLY A 687 -14.35 28.89 10.07
N SER A 688 -14.67 29.41 8.88
CA SER A 688 -13.69 29.69 7.83
C SER A 688 -12.81 30.89 8.18
N ASN A 689 -11.48 30.76 8.03
CA ASN A 689 -10.51 31.84 8.21
C ASN A 689 -10.54 32.52 9.59
N LEU A 690 -10.73 31.74 10.68
CA LEU A 690 -10.85 32.28 12.03
C LEU A 690 -9.69 31.91 12.98
N TYR A 691 -9.03 30.77 12.77
CA TYR A 691 -8.07 30.22 13.72
C TYR A 691 -6.80 29.74 13.02
N ASP A 692 -5.66 30.06 13.62
CA ASP A 692 -4.34 29.63 13.17
C ASP A 692 -3.95 28.25 13.72
N ILE A 693 -2.95 27.63 13.09
CA ILE A 693 -2.31 26.42 13.60
C ILE A 693 -0.95 26.80 14.18
N GLY A 694 -0.89 26.82 15.52
CA GLY A 694 0.24 27.36 16.27
C GLY A 694 0.14 28.87 16.46
N THR A 695 1.07 29.42 17.23
CA THR A 695 1.22 30.87 17.43
C THR A 695 2.68 31.28 17.23
N GLN A 696 2.93 32.57 17.31
CA GLN A 696 4.26 33.18 17.16
C GLN A 696 5.27 32.64 18.20
N SER A 697 4.83 32.57 19.46
CA SER A 697 5.62 32.02 20.59
C SER A 697 5.55 30.49 20.66
N ASN A 698 4.49 29.88 20.12
CA ASN A 698 4.25 28.44 20.16
C ASN A 698 4.11 27.86 18.75
N THR A 699 5.23 27.87 18.01
CA THR A 699 5.28 27.38 16.63
C THR A 699 5.20 25.86 16.54
N VAL A 700 4.53 25.36 15.50
CA VAL A 700 4.55 23.92 15.19
C VAL A 700 5.93 23.51 14.67
N ARG A 701 6.50 22.45 15.24
CA ARG A 701 7.85 21.99 14.91
C ARG A 701 8.00 21.51 13.47
N ASN A 702 7.07 20.68 12.98
CA ASN A 702 7.05 20.12 11.62
C ASN A 702 5.61 19.78 11.20
N LEU A 703 5.33 19.82 9.90
CA LEU A 703 4.08 19.35 9.30
C LEU A 703 4.37 18.24 8.29
N TYR A 704 3.73 17.08 8.44
CA TYR A 704 3.87 15.93 7.52
C TYR A 704 2.59 15.77 6.70
N ILE A 705 2.68 15.99 5.39
CA ILE A 705 1.55 15.98 4.45
C ILE A 705 1.96 15.31 3.13
N ASN A 706 1.04 14.60 2.47
CA ASN A 706 1.29 13.93 1.20
C ASN A 706 1.25 14.88 0.00
N ASN A 707 0.39 15.90 0.07
CA ASN A 707 0.22 16.93 -0.95
C ASN A 707 0.52 18.30 -0.34
N SER A 708 1.02 19.23 -1.15
CA SER A 708 1.32 20.61 -0.70
C SER A 708 0.07 21.35 -0.18
N PRO A 709 0.23 22.33 0.72
CA PRO A 709 -0.88 23.14 1.21
C PRO A 709 -1.63 23.85 0.07
N ILE A 710 -2.96 23.91 0.17
CA ILE A 710 -3.80 24.62 -0.79
C ILE A 710 -4.07 26.03 -0.25
N VAL A 711 -3.67 27.05 -1.00
CA VAL A 711 -3.89 28.47 -0.66
C VAL A 711 -4.87 29.07 -1.67
N THR A 712 -5.97 29.68 -1.19
CA THR A 712 -6.97 30.34 -2.04
C THR A 712 -6.32 31.50 -2.80
N SER A 713 -6.26 31.41 -4.13
CA SER A 713 -5.73 32.44 -5.03
C SER A 713 -6.73 32.77 -6.14
N ASP A 714 -7.93 33.16 -5.75
CA ASP A 714 -9.05 33.48 -6.63
C ASP A 714 -9.14 34.99 -6.88
N ARG A 715 -9.32 35.40 -8.14
CA ARG A 715 -9.43 36.79 -8.58
C ARG A 715 -10.58 37.55 -7.93
N ASN A 716 -11.67 36.86 -7.57
CA ASN A 716 -12.82 37.48 -6.89
C ASN A 716 -12.51 37.93 -5.46
N TYR A 717 -11.40 37.46 -4.89
CA TYR A 717 -10.94 37.77 -3.54
C TYR A 717 -9.66 38.62 -3.53
N LYS A 718 -9.23 39.10 -4.71
CA LYS A 718 -8.02 39.91 -4.89
C LYS A 718 -8.38 41.22 -5.59
N GLN A 719 -7.59 42.24 -5.34
CA GLN A 719 -7.74 43.56 -5.96
C GLN A 719 -6.36 44.09 -6.37
N ASP A 720 -6.36 45.11 -7.23
CA ASP A 720 -5.16 45.84 -7.65
C ASP A 720 -4.08 44.94 -8.29
N GLU A 721 -4.50 44.00 -9.15
CA GLU A 721 -3.59 43.11 -9.88
C GLU A 721 -2.70 43.90 -10.84
N ALA A 722 -1.39 43.92 -10.58
CA ALA A 722 -0.38 44.61 -11.39
C ALA A 722 0.82 43.71 -11.73
N SER A 723 1.56 44.08 -12.77
CA SER A 723 2.86 43.46 -13.08
C SER A 723 3.94 43.97 -12.12
N LEU A 724 4.95 43.15 -11.86
CA LEU A 724 6.11 43.57 -11.06
C LEU A 724 6.88 44.69 -11.79
N SER A 725 7.29 45.68 -11.02
CA SER A 725 8.16 46.77 -11.43
C SER A 725 9.61 46.31 -11.63
N ASP A 726 10.41 47.09 -12.36
CA ASP A 726 11.83 46.78 -12.55
C ASP A 726 12.62 46.72 -11.23
N ALA A 727 12.23 47.51 -10.23
CA ALA A 727 12.84 47.47 -8.90
C ALA A 727 12.55 46.12 -8.22
N GLU A 728 11.29 45.67 -8.26
CA GLU A 728 10.89 44.37 -7.70
C GLU A 728 11.57 43.21 -8.44
N LEU A 729 11.72 43.29 -9.77
CA LEU A 729 12.45 42.28 -10.55
C LEU A 729 13.94 42.25 -10.18
N ARG A 730 14.57 43.40 -9.91
CA ARG A 730 15.96 43.45 -9.42
C ARG A 730 16.09 42.85 -8.03
N VAL A 731 15.16 43.14 -7.12
CA VAL A 731 15.07 42.45 -5.82
C VAL A 731 14.97 40.94 -6.03
N GLY A 732 14.07 40.50 -6.91
CA GLY A 732 13.87 39.09 -7.27
C GLY A 732 15.16 38.38 -7.71
N MET A 733 15.94 39.00 -8.60
CA MET A 733 17.22 38.46 -9.04
C MET A 733 18.28 38.43 -7.93
N ALA A 734 18.29 39.45 -7.07
CA ALA A 734 19.27 39.56 -6.00
C ALA A 734 19.06 38.56 -4.85
N ILE A 735 17.90 37.89 -4.78
CA ILE A 735 17.62 36.82 -3.80
C ILE A 735 18.47 35.56 -4.07
N TYR A 736 18.68 35.17 -5.33
CA TYR A 736 19.39 33.94 -5.68
C TYR A 736 20.78 33.79 -5.03
N PRO A 737 21.68 34.81 -5.05
CA PRO A 737 22.97 34.71 -4.37
C PRO A 737 22.89 34.74 -2.84
N LEU A 738 21.73 35.06 -2.24
CA LEU A 738 21.55 35.02 -0.78
C LEU A 738 21.17 33.63 -0.24
N ILE A 739 20.89 32.66 -1.11
CA ILE A 739 20.58 31.30 -0.69
C ILE A 739 21.84 30.69 -0.08
N LYS A 740 21.80 30.40 1.22
CA LYS A 740 22.95 29.95 2.01
C LYS A 740 22.62 28.66 2.74
N LYS A 741 23.68 27.92 3.09
CA LYS A 741 23.59 26.80 4.04
C LYS A 741 23.77 27.34 5.46
N PHE A 742 22.91 26.93 6.38
CA PHE A 742 23.02 27.28 7.80
C PHE A 742 22.58 26.12 8.70
N ARG A 743 22.92 26.19 9.99
CA ARG A 743 22.45 25.26 11.02
C ARG A 743 21.74 26.06 12.10
N MET A 744 20.69 25.48 12.70
CA MET A 744 20.00 26.13 13.81
C MET A 744 20.90 26.14 15.06
N LYS A 745 21.01 27.30 15.72
CA LYS A 745 21.88 27.48 16.90
C LYS A 745 21.58 26.44 18.00
N ASP A 746 20.30 26.21 18.29
CA ASP A 746 19.88 25.24 19.31
C ASP A 746 20.24 23.80 18.92
N ALA A 747 20.10 23.44 17.64
CA ALA A 747 20.48 22.12 17.16
C ALA A 747 22.00 21.90 17.24
N VAL A 748 22.81 22.94 16.99
CA VAL A 748 24.27 22.87 17.16
C VAL A 748 24.64 22.76 18.64
N LYS A 749 23.96 23.50 19.53
CA LYS A 749 24.15 23.39 20.98
C LYS A 749 23.85 21.98 21.50
N GLU A 750 22.80 21.34 20.99
CA GLU A 750 22.37 19.99 21.37
C GLU A 750 23.22 18.88 20.74
N LYS A 751 23.54 18.99 19.44
CA LYS A 751 24.06 17.88 18.61
C LYS A 751 25.48 18.10 18.09
N GLY A 752 26.08 19.26 18.35
CA GLY A 752 27.40 19.63 17.86
C GLY A 752 27.48 19.54 16.33
N LEU A 753 28.52 18.85 15.84
CA LEU A 753 28.76 18.68 14.39
C LEU A 753 27.70 17.83 13.68
N SER A 754 26.91 17.04 14.42
CA SER A 754 25.82 16.22 13.87
C SER A 754 24.53 16.99 13.62
N ALA A 755 24.50 18.30 13.94
CA ALA A 755 23.39 19.16 13.56
C ALA A 755 23.27 19.26 12.03
N ARG A 756 22.05 19.07 11.52
CA ARG A 756 21.77 19.06 10.08
C ARG A 756 21.97 20.46 9.48
N GLU A 757 22.45 20.49 8.25
CA GLU A 757 22.47 21.70 7.42
C GLU A 757 21.11 21.92 6.77
N HIS A 758 20.65 23.15 6.83
CA HIS A 758 19.45 23.65 6.17
C HIS A 758 19.87 24.61 5.06
N ILE A 759 19.05 24.72 4.01
CA ILE A 759 19.25 25.63 2.89
C ILE A 759 18.09 26.61 2.88
N GLY A 760 18.39 27.91 2.79
CA GLY A 760 17.37 28.95 2.76
C GLY A 760 17.98 30.34 2.77
N VAL A 761 17.18 31.32 3.21
CA VAL A 761 17.57 32.74 3.26
C VAL A 761 17.56 33.26 4.70
N ILE A 762 18.25 34.38 4.91
CA ILE A 762 18.22 35.12 6.18
C ILE A 762 17.28 36.31 6.01
N ALA A 763 16.29 36.44 6.88
CA ALA A 763 15.22 37.43 6.77
C ALA A 763 15.74 38.88 6.73
N GLN A 764 16.80 39.18 7.49
CA GLN A 764 17.48 40.47 7.49
C GLN A 764 18.14 40.78 6.14
N ASP A 765 18.77 39.79 5.50
CA ASP A 765 19.39 39.99 4.18
C ASP A 765 18.31 40.31 3.13
N ILE A 766 17.13 39.68 3.23
CA ILE A 766 15.97 40.00 2.37
C ILE A 766 15.53 41.44 2.58
N GLN A 767 15.36 41.87 3.84
CA GLN A 767 14.99 43.25 4.17
C GLN A 767 15.97 44.26 3.53
N SER A 768 17.28 44.03 3.66
CA SER A 768 18.30 44.92 3.10
C SER A 768 18.27 45.03 1.57
N ILE A 769 17.88 43.98 0.85
CA ILE A 769 17.76 44.05 -0.62
C ILE A 769 16.58 44.93 -1.03
N PHE A 770 15.42 44.78 -0.39
CA PHE A 770 14.27 45.65 -0.65
C PHE A 770 14.67 47.12 -0.41
N GLU A 771 15.31 47.40 0.73
CA GLU A 771 15.79 48.75 1.06
C GLU A 771 16.80 49.28 0.01
N SER A 772 17.67 48.42 -0.53
CA SER A 772 18.66 48.82 -1.54
C SER A 772 18.06 49.26 -2.88
N GLU A 773 16.86 48.76 -3.19
CA GLU A 773 16.08 49.14 -4.38
C GLU A 773 15.03 50.22 -4.06
N GLY A 774 15.05 50.78 -2.84
CA GLY A 774 14.13 51.82 -2.39
C GLY A 774 12.72 51.31 -2.08
N LEU A 775 12.56 50.02 -1.80
CA LEU A 775 11.29 49.37 -1.46
C LEU A 775 11.22 49.06 0.04
N ASP A 776 10.03 49.17 0.62
CA ASP A 776 9.77 48.73 2.00
C ASP A 776 9.34 47.25 2.00
N ALA A 777 10.16 46.39 2.60
CA ALA A 777 9.89 44.95 2.67
C ALA A 777 8.59 44.59 3.40
N PHE A 778 8.14 45.40 4.37
CA PHE A 778 6.92 45.13 5.16
C PHE A 778 5.62 45.54 4.45
N SER A 779 5.74 46.26 3.35
CA SER A 779 4.63 46.49 2.43
C SER A 779 4.30 45.23 1.60
N TYR A 780 5.13 44.18 1.68
CA TYR A 780 4.94 42.89 1.01
C TYR A 780 4.63 41.78 2.02
N GLY A 781 3.80 40.81 1.63
CA GLY A 781 3.51 39.62 2.45
C GLY A 781 4.73 38.71 2.69
N VAL A 782 5.81 38.92 1.95
CA VAL A 782 7.06 38.14 1.96
C VAL A 782 7.74 38.15 3.33
N LEU A 783 7.87 39.32 3.97
CA LEU A 783 8.60 39.48 5.22
C LEU A 783 7.60 39.71 6.36
N CYS A 784 7.72 38.93 7.42
CA CYS A 784 6.90 39.06 8.61
C CYS A 784 7.78 39.56 9.77
N TYR A 785 7.32 40.58 10.48
CA TYR A 785 7.93 41.08 11.71
C TYR A 785 6.98 40.84 12.88
N GLU A 786 7.54 40.33 13.96
CA GLU A 786 6.81 40.07 15.19
C GLU A 786 7.65 40.51 16.38
N GLU A 787 6.99 41.10 17.37
CA GLU A 787 7.56 41.56 18.63
C GLU A 787 6.60 41.13 19.75
N TRP A 788 7.16 40.62 20.84
CA TRP A 788 6.40 40.17 22.00
C TRP A 788 7.02 40.69 23.28
N ASP A 789 6.16 40.93 24.26
CA ASP A 789 6.55 41.34 25.61
C ASP A 789 7.01 40.14 26.43
N ASP A 790 7.57 40.43 27.61
CA ASP A 790 7.91 39.42 28.61
C ASP A 790 6.66 38.61 29.00
N GLU A 791 6.75 37.29 28.90
CA GLU A 791 5.69 36.38 29.35
C GLU A 791 6.03 35.81 30.72
N TYR A 792 5.10 35.94 31.66
CA TYR A 792 5.26 35.53 33.05
C TYR A 792 4.26 34.45 33.42
N GLU A 793 4.72 33.42 34.10
CA GLU A 793 3.89 32.40 34.75
C GLU A 793 3.78 32.70 36.25
N LYS A 794 2.58 32.58 36.82
CA LYS A 794 2.39 32.71 38.27
C LYS A 794 2.97 31.48 38.98
N VAL A 795 3.81 31.69 39.98
CA VAL A 795 4.39 30.60 40.77
C VAL A 795 3.40 30.17 41.84
N TYR A 796 3.15 28.86 41.89
CA TYR A 796 2.31 28.23 42.90
C TYR A 796 3.19 27.44 43.87
N ALA A 797 2.84 27.49 45.16
CA ALA A 797 3.48 26.69 46.21
C ALA A 797 2.43 25.98 47.03
N THR A 798 2.79 24.84 47.64
CA THR A 798 1.90 24.15 48.56
C THR A 798 2.12 24.59 50.00
N ARG A 799 1.03 24.77 50.74
CA ARG A 799 1.04 24.96 52.20
C ARG A 799 0.05 24.01 52.85
N ASN A 800 0.41 23.52 54.03
CA ASN A 800 -0.52 22.74 54.84
C ASN A 800 -1.44 23.71 55.59
N VAL A 801 -2.73 23.68 55.27
CA VAL A 801 -3.75 24.46 55.97
C VAL A 801 -4.55 23.53 56.85
N THR A 802 -4.47 23.75 58.17
CA THR A 802 -5.31 23.05 59.13
C THR A 802 -6.64 23.79 59.25
N ARG A 803 -7.73 23.14 58.83
CA ARG A 803 -9.10 23.65 58.98
C ARG A 803 -9.85 22.83 60.01
N LYS A 804 -10.60 23.52 60.87
CA LYS A 804 -11.52 22.90 61.81
C LYS A 804 -12.82 22.58 61.08
N ILE A 805 -13.12 21.31 60.91
CA ILE A 805 -14.36 20.84 60.30
C ILE A 805 -15.27 20.33 61.40
N LEU A 806 -16.48 20.88 61.48
CA LEU A 806 -17.49 20.43 62.41
C LEU A 806 -17.99 19.04 61.97
N ILE A 807 -17.79 18.02 62.81
CA ILE A 807 -18.11 16.62 62.46
C ILE A 807 -19.50 16.22 62.95
N ASP A 808 -19.98 16.92 63.98
CA ASP A 808 -21.24 16.68 64.66
C ASP A 808 -21.82 18.01 65.20
N GLU A 809 -22.95 18.43 64.61
CA GLU A 809 -23.66 19.66 64.97
C GLU A 809 -24.37 19.58 66.33
N GLU A 810 -24.75 18.38 66.80
CA GLU A 810 -25.48 18.23 68.07
C GLU A 810 -24.54 18.20 69.29
N SER A 811 -23.30 17.73 69.14
CA SER A 811 -22.30 17.69 70.21
C SER A 811 -21.28 18.85 70.16
N GLY A 812 -21.25 19.62 69.07
CA GLY A 812 -20.31 20.73 68.88
C GLY A 812 -18.85 20.30 68.66
N GLN A 813 -18.64 19.04 68.23
CA GLN A 813 -17.31 18.46 68.07
C GLN A 813 -16.71 18.79 66.69
N TYR A 814 -15.46 19.25 66.69
CA TYR A 814 -14.67 19.57 65.49
C TYR A 814 -13.50 18.57 65.34
N ASP A 815 -13.16 18.22 64.10
CA ASP A 815 -11.85 17.63 63.76
C ASP A 815 -10.96 18.69 63.13
N GLU A 816 -9.66 18.54 63.32
CA GLU A 816 -8.66 19.31 62.60
C GLU A 816 -8.12 18.46 61.44
N ILE A 817 -8.53 18.82 60.22
CA ILE A 817 -7.97 18.20 59.01
C ILE A 817 -6.91 19.16 58.47
N THR A 818 -5.72 18.62 58.23
CA THR A 818 -4.62 19.34 57.59
C THR A 818 -4.57 18.90 56.14
N GLU A 819 -4.87 19.81 55.23
CA GLU A 819 -4.87 19.57 53.78
C GLU A 819 -3.76 20.40 53.14
N GLU A 820 -3.13 19.84 52.11
CA GLU A 820 -2.11 20.52 51.32
C GLU A 820 -2.83 21.39 50.26
N GLU A 821 -2.84 22.71 50.47
CA GLU A 821 -3.44 23.69 49.56
C GLU A 821 -2.35 24.33 48.70
N GLU A 822 -2.54 24.31 47.38
CA GLU A 822 -1.70 25.06 46.46
C GLU A 822 -2.18 26.52 46.42
N TYR A 823 -1.29 27.47 46.70
CA TYR A 823 -1.59 28.90 46.70
C TYR A 823 -0.65 29.65 45.75
N GLU A 824 -1.19 30.67 45.07
CA GLU A 824 -0.40 31.59 44.27
C GLU A 824 0.51 32.40 45.22
N THR A 825 1.83 32.29 45.05
CA THR A 825 2.79 32.91 45.99
C THR A 825 2.86 34.44 45.85
N GLY A 826 2.25 34.98 44.79
CA GLY A 826 2.41 36.37 44.35
C GLY A 826 3.71 36.61 43.58
N GLU A 827 4.58 35.59 43.48
CA GLU A 827 5.76 35.64 42.63
C GLU A 827 5.38 35.25 41.20
N VAL A 828 5.90 36.02 40.25
CA VAL A 828 5.78 35.72 38.82
C VAL A 828 7.15 35.29 38.31
N ARG A 829 7.19 34.16 37.60
CA ARG A 829 8.38 33.63 36.96
C ARG A 829 8.35 34.01 35.50
N LEU A 830 9.39 34.70 35.03
CA LEU A 830 9.58 34.94 33.61
C LEU A 830 9.79 33.59 32.89
N ILE A 831 8.89 33.26 31.97
CA ILE A 831 8.95 32.05 31.14
C ILE A 831 9.45 32.35 29.73
N MET A 832 9.28 33.58 29.26
CA MET A 832 9.82 34.04 27.98
C MET A 832 10.21 35.51 28.07
N GLU A 833 11.46 35.83 27.74
CA GLU A 833 11.91 37.22 27.62
C GLU A 833 11.28 37.87 26.37
N SER A 834 10.96 39.15 26.49
CA SER A 834 10.57 40.01 25.37
C SER A 834 11.58 39.90 24.23
N GLY A 835 11.06 39.90 23.02
CA GLY A 835 11.87 39.60 21.85
C GLY A 835 11.22 40.03 20.56
N ARG A 836 12.02 40.02 19.50
CA ARG A 836 11.56 40.29 18.14
C ARG A 836 12.12 39.27 17.18
N LYS A 837 11.34 38.93 16.15
CA LYS A 837 11.72 37.94 15.15
C LYS A 837 11.27 38.38 13.77
N LEU A 838 12.15 38.17 12.80
CA LEU A 838 11.83 38.26 11.38
C LEU A 838 11.66 36.86 10.81
N SER A 839 10.60 36.68 10.04
CA SER A 839 10.27 35.43 9.35
C SER A 839 9.99 35.71 7.88
N VAL A 840 10.15 34.69 7.03
CA VAL A 840 9.94 34.81 5.58
C VAL A 840 8.87 33.83 5.13
N ARG A 841 7.92 34.29 4.32
CA ARG A 841 7.03 33.42 3.56
C ARG A 841 7.74 32.94 2.30
N TYR A 842 8.32 31.74 2.39
CA TYR A 842 9.16 31.18 1.32
C TYR A 842 8.44 31.07 -0.02
N ASP A 843 7.15 30.73 -0.04
CA ASP A 843 6.38 30.60 -1.28
C ASP A 843 6.27 31.94 -2.03
N GLU A 844 5.91 33.02 -1.34
CA GLU A 844 5.83 34.37 -1.93
C GLU A 844 7.20 34.86 -2.40
N LEU A 845 8.26 34.62 -1.61
CA LEU A 845 9.64 34.95 -1.99
C LEU A 845 10.07 34.19 -3.26
N MET A 846 9.74 32.91 -3.35
CA MET A 846 10.04 32.08 -4.52
C MET A 846 9.29 32.56 -5.76
N PHE A 847 8.02 32.96 -5.64
CA PHE A 847 7.28 33.52 -6.78
C PHE A 847 7.90 34.83 -7.29
N LEU A 848 8.35 35.70 -6.38
CA LEU A 848 9.08 36.92 -6.75
C LEU A 848 10.39 36.58 -7.51
N ALA A 849 11.20 35.66 -6.96
CA ALA A 849 12.46 35.25 -7.57
C ALA A 849 12.25 34.55 -8.93
N MET A 850 11.25 33.66 -9.04
CA MET A 850 10.91 32.95 -10.27
C MET A 850 10.46 33.89 -11.38
N SER A 851 9.61 34.87 -11.05
CA SER A 851 9.17 35.89 -12.01
C SER A 851 10.36 36.70 -12.53
N ALA A 852 11.24 37.12 -11.63
CA ALA A 852 12.47 37.82 -11.99
C ALA A 852 13.38 37.00 -12.92
N LEU A 853 13.56 35.70 -12.64
CA LEU A 853 14.35 34.81 -13.48
C LEU A 853 13.76 34.67 -14.89
N TYR A 854 12.43 34.52 -15.00
CA TYR A 854 11.75 34.46 -16.29
C TYR A 854 11.99 35.74 -17.10
N HIS A 855 11.77 36.91 -16.49
CA HIS A 855 11.98 38.19 -17.17
C HIS A 855 13.44 38.41 -17.57
N HIS A 856 14.40 38.01 -16.73
CA HIS A 856 15.82 38.08 -17.05
C HIS A 856 16.17 37.15 -18.23
N HIS A 857 15.62 35.94 -18.26
CA HIS A 857 15.87 34.99 -19.34
C HIS A 857 15.33 35.49 -20.70
N GLU A 858 14.13 36.06 -20.72
CA GLU A 858 13.55 36.65 -21.93
C GLU A 858 14.41 37.82 -22.44
N GLN A 859 14.94 38.65 -21.54
CA GLN A 859 15.87 39.72 -21.90
C GLN A 859 17.18 39.16 -22.48
N ASP A 860 17.73 38.09 -21.91
CA ASP A 860 18.94 37.43 -22.44
C ASP A 860 18.70 36.83 -23.83
N ILE A 861 17.57 36.15 -24.06
CA ILE A 861 17.20 35.63 -25.38
C ILE A 861 17.07 36.78 -26.38
N ALA A 862 16.40 37.86 -26.02
CA ALA A 862 16.25 39.03 -26.89
C ALA A 862 17.62 39.64 -27.23
N ASN A 863 18.51 39.76 -26.24
CA ASN A 863 19.87 40.27 -26.42
C ASN A 863 20.72 39.35 -27.32
N ILE A 864 20.64 38.04 -27.13
CA ILE A 864 21.34 37.05 -27.95
C ILE A 864 20.82 37.08 -29.38
N THR A 865 19.49 37.08 -29.56
CA THR A 865 18.86 37.14 -30.89
C THR A 865 19.27 38.41 -31.63
N SER A 866 19.29 39.55 -30.95
CA SER A 866 19.79 40.82 -31.51
C SER A 866 21.26 40.73 -31.93
N LYS A 867 22.13 40.12 -31.10
CA LYS A 867 23.54 39.89 -31.43
C LYS A 867 23.71 38.95 -32.63
N ILE A 868 22.93 37.87 -32.71
CA ILE A 868 22.94 36.93 -33.84
C ILE A 868 22.53 37.64 -35.12
N ASN A 869 21.43 38.40 -35.10
CA ASN A 869 20.98 39.17 -36.27
C ASN A 869 22.04 40.18 -36.76
N ASN A 870 22.74 40.83 -35.83
CA ASN A 870 23.85 41.71 -36.17
C ASN A 870 25.04 40.95 -36.77
N LEU A 871 25.37 39.77 -36.25
CA LEU A 871 26.43 38.91 -36.81
C LEU A 871 26.07 38.41 -38.22
N GLU A 872 24.82 38.00 -38.45
CA GLU A 872 24.35 37.61 -39.78
C GLU A 872 24.43 38.77 -40.78
N LYS A 873 24.08 39.98 -40.34
CA LYS A 873 24.19 41.19 -41.16
C LYS A 873 25.65 41.49 -41.52
N LEU A 874 26.57 41.36 -40.57
CA LEU A 874 28.01 41.48 -40.80
C LEU A 874 28.53 40.41 -41.76
N LEU A 875 28.12 39.15 -41.61
CA LEU A 875 28.53 38.04 -42.47
C LEU A 875 28.07 38.23 -43.93
N LYS A 876 26.85 38.74 -44.13
CA LYS A 876 26.31 39.08 -45.46
C LYS A 876 27.06 40.25 -46.13
N LEU A 877 27.65 41.15 -45.35
CA LEU A 877 28.47 42.25 -45.88
C LEU A 877 29.86 41.76 -46.30
N THR A 878 30.46 40.79 -45.59
CA THR A 878 31.76 40.20 -45.96
C THR A 878 31.71 39.20 -47.10
N LEU A 879 30.57 38.58 -47.38
CA LEU A 879 30.40 37.64 -48.50
C LEU A 879 30.07 38.31 -49.85
N ASN A 880 29.71 39.60 -49.84
CA ASN A 880 29.33 40.38 -51.03
C ASN A 880 30.37 41.46 -51.42
N GLY A 881 31.53 41.48 -50.77
CA GLY A 881 32.69 42.30 -51.14
C GLY A 881 33.88 41.39 -51.43
#